data_AF-A0A924XK37-F1
#
_entry.id   AF-A0A924XK37-F1
#
_cell.length_a   1.000
_cell.length_b   1.000
_cell.length_c   1.000
_cell.angle_alpha   90.00
_cell.angle_beta   90.00
_cell.angle_gamma   90.00
#
_symmetry.space_group_name_H-M   'P 1'
#
loop_
_entity.id
_entity.type
_entity.pdbx_description
1 polymer ?
#
loop_
_entity_poly.entity_id
_entity_poly.type
_entity_poly.pdbx_seq_one_letter_code
_entity_poly.pdbx_strand_id
1 'polypeptide(L)'
;MKFIKLAILFFVTVAFVKAQTETRQVTIYQVKKYDITATLPTGASDRNLSAKAILTLQNVGNGAGTTVTLRINQKAVINSVKINNADASFRKTSDDSAGNLQRFAVSLPSALQPKDTLTLTVDYKLPVTENSGLSAITSSGSQFLPSSSWYPTPNNFTSPRGADFAKFSLNVVAPNGESVISSGKSTGAAFTQDLYGQPFFVTGNFDKSAASVSKEVEIYLPKGATADDKKRAEEIAGLIAASKTFTANLLGSVPEFPIRIVAVQRGAGFSDGGTFLIDYATLRRPKIDGLTALTLAENVAKMYLGNATQIRGEGYGAIREGLSRFVATEFIESQFGKDSAEIERIRQRTAYAIVAKRDLPISQTSPLDDTYFASVANKSAMIWKLSAKTLGADKFWSLLKLQLQSERNAGGLTLANLRQGLIQQQDGDKLKPILDNGFDRITETDLLVGLPQIKGGEQVAALRNTGSLPVTVTVTATTSANEKLNTTVTINPKDFGEASFKTTSKIIRIETDSEKFYPQIDYSNDIAPRDFTDSDFQLDISRSFNQQSYAKAEQSARKVLTIYPRFDDVRTWLGRALLEQNKLDEAEKEFNAALAEKLPTARTLAWSNIGLGEVAAKRNQNQAAIKFFSDAVKADAEYGSNLLARNNRLKAEIGANSIPAIDNETKTFLANFDKAILTKRKADIETQVLPGELSKFALGIVTGSPESWETRLLRTEQIDANHIVAEVSINAKLLGRETQSGTALYTLERTQNGLKLAAVDLFEVR
;
A
#
# COMPACT_ATOMS: atom_id res chain seq x y z
N MET A 1 -47.71 0.85 57.47
CA MET A 1 -46.62 1.07 58.44
C MET A 1 -45.27 0.88 57.75
N LYS A 2 -44.43 1.94 57.77
CA LYS A 2 -42.95 1.96 57.62
C LYS A 2 -42.35 1.39 56.31
N PHE A 3 -42.06 2.24 55.32
CA PHE A 3 -40.75 2.90 55.06
C PHE A 3 -39.53 1.96 55.07
N ILE A 4 -38.86 1.84 53.92
CA ILE A 4 -37.44 2.20 53.71
C ILE A 4 -37.21 2.40 52.20
N LYS A 5 -36.76 3.61 51.86
CA LYS A 5 -36.22 3.98 50.54
C LYS A 5 -34.82 3.38 50.42
N LEU A 6 -34.54 2.59 49.39
CA LEU A 6 -33.17 2.24 49.02
C LEU A 6 -32.79 3.08 47.79
N ALA A 7 -32.06 4.17 48.04
CA ALA A 7 -31.37 4.91 47.01
C ALA A 7 -30.18 4.08 46.51
N ILE A 8 -30.24 3.59 45.28
CA ILE A 8 -29.09 2.99 44.60
C ILE A 8 -28.24 4.13 44.08
N LEU A 9 -27.20 4.48 44.84
CA LEU A 9 -26.17 5.41 44.44
C LEU A 9 -25.26 4.70 43.42
N PHE A 10 -25.45 4.99 42.13
CA PHE A 10 -24.51 4.59 41.08
C PHE A 10 -23.21 5.40 41.27
N PHE A 11 -22.23 4.82 41.96
CA PHE A 11 -20.86 5.32 41.92
C PHE A 11 -20.28 5.03 40.54
N VAL A 12 -20.39 6.00 39.62
CA VAL A 12 -19.54 6.07 38.43
C VAL A 12 -18.15 6.44 38.93
N THR A 13 -17.30 5.43 39.19
CA THR A 13 -15.86 5.66 39.32
C THR A 13 -15.32 6.05 37.95
N VAL A 14 -15.26 7.36 37.71
CA VAL A 14 -14.39 7.93 36.68
C VAL A 14 -12.96 7.64 37.15
N ALA A 15 -12.38 6.55 36.65
CA ALA A 15 -10.96 6.29 36.79
C ALA A 15 -10.22 7.36 35.97
N PHE A 16 -9.86 8.46 36.62
CA PHE A 16 -8.77 9.29 36.15
C PHE A 16 -7.51 8.42 36.17
N VAL A 17 -7.14 7.88 35.01
CA VAL A 17 -5.81 7.32 34.78
C VAL A 17 -4.84 8.49 34.80
N LYS A 18 -4.44 8.92 36.01
CA LYS A 18 -3.15 9.58 36.18
C LYS A 18 -2.09 8.55 35.78
N ALA A 19 -1.19 8.95 34.90
CA ALA A 19 -0.02 8.17 34.49
C ALA A 19 0.66 7.54 35.71
N GLN A 20 0.41 6.24 35.91
CA GLN A 20 1.06 5.42 36.94
C GLN A 20 2.09 4.49 36.27
N THR A 21 2.74 4.99 35.22
CA THR A 21 3.65 4.20 34.37
C THR A 21 5.12 4.27 34.83
N GLU A 22 5.49 5.21 35.71
CA GLU A 22 6.90 5.46 36.04
C GLU A 22 7.51 4.56 37.14
N THR A 23 6.74 3.69 37.80
CA THR A 23 7.25 2.85 38.92
C THR A 23 7.46 1.36 38.59
N ARG A 24 7.01 0.86 37.44
CA ARG A 24 7.23 -0.55 37.07
C ARG A 24 8.60 -0.71 36.41
N GLN A 25 9.45 -1.56 36.97
CA GLN A 25 10.65 -2.03 36.28
C GLN A 25 10.23 -2.91 35.10
N VAL A 26 10.55 -2.46 33.88
CA VAL A 26 10.29 -3.14 32.61
C VAL A 26 11.62 -3.27 31.89
N THR A 27 11.97 -4.48 31.48
CA THR A 27 13.09 -4.75 30.58
C THR A 27 12.60 -4.73 29.15
N ILE A 28 13.25 -3.94 28.30
CA ILE A 28 12.93 -3.85 26.88
C ILE A 28 14.25 -3.97 26.13
N TYR A 29 14.34 -4.94 25.22
CA TYR A 29 15.50 -5.07 24.34
C TYR A 29 15.20 -4.43 22.99
N GLN A 30 16.17 -3.69 22.48
CA GLN A 30 16.13 -3.11 21.15
C GLN A 30 17.41 -3.49 20.40
N VAL A 31 17.27 -3.91 19.14
CA VAL A 31 18.44 -4.14 18.27
C VAL A 31 19.02 -2.81 17.82
N LYS A 32 20.34 -2.66 17.99
CA LYS A 32 21.12 -1.51 17.51
C LYS A 32 21.84 -1.79 16.21
N LYS A 33 22.28 -3.04 16.00
CA LYS A 33 22.90 -3.50 14.77
C LYS A 33 22.55 -4.96 14.49
N TYR A 34 22.27 -5.29 13.24
CA TYR A 34 22.30 -6.64 12.71
C TYR A 34 23.56 -6.87 11.87
N ASP A 35 24.14 -8.06 11.95
CA ASP A 35 25.15 -8.56 11.00
C ASP A 35 24.73 -9.97 10.60
N ILE A 36 24.26 -10.12 9.36
CA ILE A 36 23.61 -11.35 8.90
C ILE A 36 24.35 -11.89 7.69
N THR A 37 24.72 -13.17 7.75
CA THR A 37 25.08 -13.95 6.56
C THR A 37 23.92 -14.89 6.23
N ALA A 38 23.44 -14.85 5.00
CA ALA A 38 22.35 -15.67 4.47
C ALA A 38 22.85 -16.48 3.28
N THR A 39 22.56 -17.78 3.24
CA THR A 39 22.96 -18.70 2.18
C THR A 39 21.74 -19.35 1.57
N LEU A 40 21.54 -19.09 0.28
CA LEU A 40 20.50 -19.70 -0.53
C LEU A 40 20.94 -21.09 -1.00
N PRO A 41 19.99 -22.01 -1.24
CA PRO A 41 20.29 -23.35 -1.73
C PRO A 41 20.75 -23.30 -3.20
N THR A 42 21.65 -24.20 -3.59
CA THR A 42 22.13 -24.31 -4.99
C THR A 42 21.39 -25.37 -5.80
N GLY A 43 20.70 -26.31 -5.15
CA GLY A 43 19.94 -27.38 -5.81
C GLY A 43 18.45 -27.06 -5.88
N ALA A 44 17.81 -27.38 -7.02
CA ALA A 44 16.39 -27.08 -7.28
C ALA A 44 15.39 -27.76 -6.30
N SER A 45 15.81 -28.83 -5.61
CA SER A 45 15.00 -29.53 -4.61
C SER A 45 15.22 -29.05 -3.18
N ASP A 46 16.33 -28.37 -2.89
CA ASP A 46 16.59 -27.81 -1.57
C ASP A 46 15.91 -26.44 -1.49
N ARG A 47 15.00 -26.28 -0.54
CA ARG A 47 14.20 -25.06 -0.36
C ARG A 47 14.39 -24.48 1.03
N ASN A 48 15.64 -24.44 1.48
CA ASN A 48 16.00 -23.93 2.78
C ASN A 48 16.94 -22.74 2.68
N LEU A 49 16.58 -21.66 3.37
CA LEU A 49 17.52 -20.58 3.68
C LEU A 49 18.33 -21.00 4.91
N SER A 50 19.66 -20.98 4.81
CA SER A 50 20.54 -21.12 5.99
C SER A 50 21.08 -19.75 6.36
N ALA A 51 21.07 -19.38 7.63
CA ALA A 51 21.52 -18.05 8.02
C ALA A 51 22.15 -18.01 9.42
N LYS A 52 23.06 -17.05 9.58
CA LYS A 52 23.70 -16.69 10.84
C LYS A 52 23.44 -15.22 11.09
N ALA A 53 22.74 -14.90 12.16
CA ALA A 53 22.43 -13.52 12.55
C ALA A 53 23.15 -13.16 13.85
N ILE A 54 23.93 -12.09 13.81
CA ILE A 54 24.57 -11.47 14.97
C ILE A 54 23.81 -10.18 15.29
N LEU A 55 23.27 -10.09 16.51
CA LEU A 55 22.47 -8.98 16.99
C LEU A 55 23.23 -8.26 18.10
N THR A 56 23.49 -6.96 17.91
CA THR A 56 23.87 -6.08 19.02
C THR A 56 22.61 -5.53 19.65
N LEU A 57 22.28 -6.01 20.85
CA LEU A 57 21.11 -5.61 21.62
C LEU A 57 21.48 -4.58 22.67
N GLN A 58 20.57 -3.66 22.98
CA GLN A 58 20.64 -2.78 24.14
C GLN A 58 19.39 -2.98 25.01
N ASN A 59 19.57 -3.00 26.34
CA ASN A 59 18.44 -2.85 27.25
C ASN A 59 18.02 -1.36 27.29
N VAL A 60 16.88 -1.03 26.67
CA VAL A 60 16.30 0.31 26.65
C VAL A 60 15.18 0.49 27.68
N GLY A 61 14.95 -0.52 28.52
CA GLY A 61 14.05 -0.46 29.65
C GLY A 61 14.64 0.24 30.87
N ASN A 62 13.88 0.29 31.96
CA ASN A 62 14.30 0.85 33.26
C ASN A 62 14.61 -0.24 34.31
N GLY A 63 14.48 -1.53 33.96
CA GLY A 63 14.83 -2.67 34.81
C GLY A 63 15.93 -3.55 34.23
N ALA A 64 16.72 -4.19 35.10
CA ALA A 64 17.74 -5.17 34.69
C ALA A 64 17.09 -6.45 34.13
N GLY A 65 17.66 -6.99 33.06
CA GLY A 65 17.09 -8.15 32.35
C GLY A 65 17.99 -9.38 32.39
N THR A 66 17.42 -10.55 32.72
CA THR A 66 18.15 -11.84 32.80
C THR A 66 17.84 -12.79 31.64
N THR A 67 16.91 -12.43 30.75
CA THR A 67 16.49 -13.27 29.63
C THR A 67 16.12 -12.39 28.46
N VAL A 68 16.66 -12.70 27.28
CA VAL A 68 16.26 -12.08 26.01
C VAL A 68 15.26 -12.98 25.31
N THR A 69 14.14 -12.41 24.87
CA THR A 69 13.15 -13.14 24.07
C THR A 69 13.22 -12.67 22.63
N LEU A 70 13.40 -13.60 21.70
CA LEU A 70 13.44 -13.35 20.26
C LEU A 70 12.27 -14.06 19.57
N ARG A 71 11.84 -13.48 18.45
CA ARG A 71 10.80 -13.98 17.55
C ARG A 71 11.40 -14.22 16.17
N ILE A 72 10.98 -15.30 15.52
CA ILE A 72 11.36 -15.67 14.15
C ILE A 72 10.20 -16.45 13.51
N ASN A 73 10.22 -16.64 12.19
CA ASN A 73 9.27 -17.47 11.47
C ASN A 73 9.03 -18.82 12.17
N GLN A 74 7.76 -19.25 12.27
CA GLN A 74 7.39 -20.47 12.99
C GLN A 74 8.07 -21.74 12.46
N LYS A 75 8.42 -21.79 11.18
CA LYS A 75 9.09 -22.93 10.54
C LYS A 75 10.61 -22.92 10.74
N ALA A 76 11.19 -21.86 11.30
CA ALA A 76 12.63 -21.76 11.49
C ALA A 76 13.14 -22.76 12.55
N VAL A 77 14.20 -23.48 12.19
CA VAL A 77 14.94 -24.38 13.06
C VAL A 77 16.16 -23.63 13.60
N ILE A 78 16.20 -23.38 14.91
CA ILE A 78 17.34 -22.76 15.58
C ILE A 78 18.37 -23.85 15.89
N ASN A 79 19.57 -23.74 15.31
CA ASN A 79 20.63 -24.71 15.44
C ASN A 79 21.49 -24.44 16.69
N SER A 80 21.83 -23.18 16.93
CA SER A 80 22.60 -22.77 18.12
C SER A 80 22.40 -21.29 18.43
N VAL A 81 22.70 -20.92 19.68
CA VAL A 81 22.71 -19.52 20.16
C VAL A 81 23.99 -19.30 20.96
N LYS A 82 24.65 -18.15 20.73
CA LYS A 82 25.84 -17.73 21.48
C LYS A 82 25.69 -16.33 22.06
N ILE A 83 26.26 -16.10 23.23
CA ILE A 83 26.40 -14.82 23.92
C ILE A 83 27.88 -14.48 23.95
N ASN A 84 28.29 -13.36 23.34
CA ASN A 84 29.69 -12.94 23.29
C ASN A 84 30.65 -14.09 22.88
N ASN A 85 30.27 -14.87 21.86
CA ASN A 85 30.94 -16.07 21.33
C ASN A 85 30.94 -17.33 22.22
N ALA A 86 30.39 -17.29 23.43
CA ALA A 86 30.17 -18.48 24.25
C ALA A 86 28.80 -19.11 23.98
N ASP A 87 28.70 -20.44 24.00
CA ASP A 87 27.42 -21.12 23.81
C ASP A 87 26.43 -20.75 24.92
N ALA A 88 25.17 -20.49 24.54
CA ALA A 88 24.12 -20.05 25.43
C ALA A 88 22.93 -21.01 25.39
N SER A 89 22.33 -21.26 26.55
CA SER A 89 21.08 -22.02 26.61
C SER A 89 19.92 -21.20 26.08
N PHE A 90 19.08 -21.85 25.27
CA PHE A 90 17.83 -21.27 24.80
C PHE A 90 16.71 -22.31 24.87
N ARG A 91 15.48 -21.82 25.00
CA ARG A 91 14.28 -22.66 24.98
C ARG A 91 13.21 -22.05 24.10
N LYS A 92 12.54 -22.89 23.31
CA LYS A 92 11.28 -22.50 22.68
C LYS A 92 10.25 -22.22 23.79
N THR A 93 9.48 -21.17 23.62
CA THR A 93 8.40 -20.77 24.53
C THR A 93 7.08 -20.80 23.74
N SER A 94 5.96 -20.47 24.40
CA SER A 94 4.66 -20.34 23.72
C SER A 94 4.80 -19.49 22.45
N ASP A 95 4.36 -20.04 21.32
CA ASP A 95 4.33 -19.34 20.04
C ASP A 95 3.55 -18.03 20.18
N ASP A 96 3.98 -17.02 19.42
CA ASP A 96 3.24 -15.76 19.31
C ASP A 96 2.07 -15.99 18.36
N SER A 97 0.92 -16.34 18.91
CA SER A 97 -0.27 -16.70 18.13
C SER A 97 -0.80 -15.54 17.28
N ALA A 98 -0.53 -14.29 17.68
CA ALA A 98 -0.96 -13.11 16.94
C ALA A 98 -0.14 -12.90 15.65
N GLY A 99 1.15 -13.26 15.66
CA GLY A 99 2.04 -13.13 14.50
C GLY A 99 2.33 -14.44 13.75
N ASN A 100 1.82 -15.58 14.24
CA ASN A 100 2.23 -16.92 13.81
C ASN A 100 3.77 -17.09 13.83
N LEU A 101 4.40 -16.70 14.93
CA LEU A 101 5.86 -16.71 15.08
C LEU A 101 6.30 -17.68 16.18
N GLN A 102 7.45 -18.31 15.96
CA GLN A 102 8.14 -19.02 17.02
C GLN A 102 8.83 -18.01 17.95
N ARG A 103 8.61 -18.18 19.25
CA ARG A 103 9.28 -17.38 20.29
C ARG A 103 10.28 -18.24 21.05
N PHE A 104 11.52 -17.80 21.17
CA PHE A 104 12.52 -18.49 21.98
C PHE A 104 13.21 -17.52 22.95
N ALA A 105 13.49 -18.03 24.13
CA ALA A 105 14.10 -17.27 25.23
C ALA A 105 15.55 -17.73 25.43
N VAL A 106 16.47 -16.78 25.51
CA VAL A 106 17.90 -16.99 25.74
C VAL A 106 18.25 -16.51 27.14
N SER A 107 18.81 -17.40 27.95
CA SER A 107 19.24 -17.07 29.32
C SER A 107 20.55 -16.29 29.28
N LEU A 108 20.62 -15.17 30.01
CA LEU A 108 21.83 -14.36 30.09
C LEU A 108 22.74 -14.85 31.23
N PRO A 109 24.08 -14.83 31.05
CA PRO A 109 25.01 -15.23 32.11
C PRO A 109 25.00 -14.26 33.31
N SER A 110 24.62 -13.00 33.07
CA SER A 110 24.43 -11.98 34.09
C SER A 110 23.29 -11.03 33.69
N ALA A 111 22.72 -10.33 34.66
CA ALA A 111 21.64 -9.37 34.40
C ALA A 111 22.15 -8.15 33.61
N LEU A 112 21.59 -7.90 32.43
CA LEU A 112 21.92 -6.76 31.58
C LEU A 112 21.25 -5.50 32.13
N GLN A 113 22.03 -4.52 32.58
CA GLN A 113 21.50 -3.29 33.18
C GLN A 113 20.90 -2.37 32.11
N PRO A 114 20.02 -1.42 32.48
CA PRO A 114 19.58 -0.37 31.57
C PRO A 114 20.75 0.31 30.87
N LYS A 115 20.62 0.53 29.56
CA LYS A 115 21.62 1.09 28.62
C LYS A 115 22.80 0.17 28.26
N ASP A 116 23.02 -0.93 28.97
CA ASP A 116 24.05 -1.90 28.61
C ASP A 116 23.72 -2.63 27.31
N THR A 117 24.78 -3.09 26.63
CA THR A 117 24.68 -3.82 25.37
C THR A 117 25.18 -5.26 25.48
N LEU A 118 24.66 -6.12 24.60
CA LEU A 118 24.99 -7.54 24.50
C LEU A 118 25.07 -7.93 23.02
N THR A 119 25.98 -8.84 22.69
CA THR A 119 26.01 -9.49 21.37
C THR A 119 25.45 -10.92 21.44
N LEU A 120 24.37 -11.17 20.69
CA LEU A 120 23.82 -12.50 20.46
C LEU A 120 24.14 -12.99 19.05
N THR A 121 24.54 -14.24 18.90
CA THR A 121 24.65 -14.92 17.60
C THR A 121 23.63 -16.04 17.55
N VAL A 122 22.86 -16.13 16.47
CA VAL A 122 21.85 -17.16 16.23
C VAL A 122 22.13 -17.82 14.88
N ASP A 123 22.42 -19.12 14.88
CA ASP A 123 22.55 -19.93 13.69
C ASP A 123 21.24 -20.70 13.46
N TYR A 124 20.66 -20.62 12.27
CA TYR A 124 19.33 -21.18 12.00
C TYR A 124 19.12 -21.56 10.52
N LYS A 125 18.08 -22.34 10.29
CA LYS A 125 17.61 -22.77 8.97
C LYS A 125 16.12 -22.50 8.83
N LEU A 126 15.70 -21.93 7.71
CA LEU A 126 14.30 -21.62 7.40
C LEU A 126 13.83 -22.40 6.15
N PRO A 127 12.99 -23.44 6.32
CA PRO A 127 12.33 -24.11 5.21
C PRO A 127 11.25 -23.22 4.56
N VAL A 128 11.34 -23.03 3.25
CA VAL A 128 10.36 -22.31 2.41
C VAL A 128 9.57 -23.33 1.61
N THR A 129 8.51 -23.88 2.20
CA THR A 129 7.70 -24.93 1.56
C THR A 129 6.75 -24.37 0.49
N GLU A 130 6.34 -23.12 0.63
CA GLU A 130 5.45 -22.42 -0.29
C GLU A 130 6.04 -21.04 -0.58
N ASN A 131 5.96 -20.62 -1.83
CA ASN A 131 6.38 -19.29 -2.22
C ASN A 131 5.28 -18.28 -1.95
N SER A 132 5.67 -17.05 -1.62
CA SER A 132 4.74 -15.96 -1.32
C SER A 132 5.34 -14.61 -1.67
N GLY A 133 4.53 -13.55 -1.65
CA GLY A 133 5.01 -12.17 -1.74
C GLY A 133 6.00 -11.74 -0.65
N LEU A 134 6.22 -12.55 0.39
CA LEU A 134 7.11 -12.20 1.51
C LEU A 134 8.42 -13.00 1.49
N SER A 135 8.36 -14.29 1.20
CA SER A 135 9.52 -15.15 1.04
C SER A 135 9.32 -16.15 -0.08
N ALA A 136 10.34 -16.33 -0.92
CA ALA A 136 10.31 -17.29 -2.01
C ALA A 136 11.72 -17.76 -2.40
N ILE A 137 11.78 -18.97 -2.94
CA ILE A 137 12.96 -19.56 -3.59
C ILE A 137 12.49 -20.14 -4.92
N THR A 138 12.88 -19.53 -6.04
CA THR A 138 12.61 -20.00 -7.41
C THR A 138 13.92 -20.10 -8.22
N SER A 139 13.84 -20.62 -9.44
CA SER A 139 14.97 -20.65 -10.37
C SER A 139 15.30 -19.30 -11.00
N SER A 140 14.35 -18.36 -11.02
CA SER A 140 14.50 -17.01 -11.56
C SER A 140 14.95 -15.98 -10.53
N GLY A 141 14.80 -16.30 -9.24
CA GLY A 141 15.26 -15.47 -8.13
C GLY A 141 14.67 -15.90 -6.78
N SER A 142 15.18 -15.31 -5.71
CA SER A 142 14.69 -15.53 -4.34
C SER A 142 14.41 -14.21 -3.67
N GLN A 143 13.55 -14.20 -2.65
CA GLN A 143 13.33 -13.00 -1.84
C GLN A 143 13.01 -13.34 -0.41
N PHE A 144 13.42 -12.46 0.50
CA PHE A 144 13.13 -12.56 1.92
C PHE A 144 12.90 -11.15 2.48
N LEU A 145 11.63 -10.79 2.63
CA LEU A 145 11.18 -9.51 3.17
C LEU A 145 11.00 -9.60 4.69
N PRO A 146 11.12 -8.48 5.44
CA PRO A 146 11.06 -8.51 6.90
C PRO A 146 9.78 -9.14 7.47
N SER A 147 8.66 -8.96 6.77
CA SER A 147 7.37 -9.53 7.16
C SER A 147 7.29 -11.06 7.09
N SER A 148 8.20 -11.72 6.35
CA SER A 148 8.36 -13.19 6.44
C SER A 148 8.96 -13.66 7.77
N SER A 149 9.45 -12.72 8.59
CA SER A 149 10.15 -12.97 9.86
C SER A 149 11.34 -13.92 9.69
N TRP A 150 12.07 -13.77 8.58
CA TRP A 150 13.18 -14.65 8.22
C TRP A 150 14.41 -14.51 9.11
N TYR A 151 14.52 -13.42 9.87
CA TYR A 151 15.58 -13.19 10.85
C TYR A 151 15.01 -13.01 12.26
N PRO A 152 15.79 -13.35 13.32
CA PRO A 152 15.33 -13.22 14.70
C PRO A 152 15.34 -11.76 15.16
N THR A 153 14.31 -11.34 15.91
CA THR A 153 14.21 -9.98 16.47
C THR A 153 13.43 -9.98 17.80
N PRO A 154 13.72 -9.10 18.78
CA PRO A 154 12.90 -8.97 19.97
C PRO A 154 11.53 -8.32 19.67
N ASN A 155 11.49 -7.29 18.82
CA ASN A 155 10.26 -6.61 18.40
C ASN A 155 10.07 -6.71 16.89
N ASN A 156 8.82 -6.82 16.46
CA ASN A 156 8.42 -7.00 15.06
C ASN A 156 7.29 -6.02 14.70
N PHE A 157 6.89 -6.04 13.43
CA PHE A 157 5.84 -5.18 12.90
C PHE A 157 4.45 -5.43 13.50
N THR A 158 4.25 -6.48 14.31
CA THR A 158 2.95 -6.78 14.93
C THR A 158 2.72 -6.02 16.24
N SER A 159 3.71 -5.25 16.71
CA SER A 159 3.62 -4.42 17.91
C SER A 159 3.10 -3.01 17.57
N PRO A 160 2.23 -2.39 18.39
CA PRO A 160 1.88 -0.97 18.26
C PRO A 160 3.08 -0.01 18.33
N ARG A 161 4.24 -0.47 18.84
CA ARG A 161 5.50 0.29 18.88
C ARG A 161 6.35 0.14 17.61
N GLY A 162 5.91 -0.71 16.68
CA GLY A 162 6.59 -1.00 15.43
C GLY A 162 7.73 -2.01 15.54
N ALA A 163 8.31 -2.33 14.39
CA ALA A 163 9.48 -3.20 14.28
C ALA A 163 10.77 -2.50 14.75
N ASP A 164 11.79 -3.30 15.08
CA ASP A 164 13.13 -2.78 15.33
C ASP A 164 13.83 -2.40 14.02
N PHE A 165 13.79 -1.11 13.68
CA PHE A 165 14.63 -0.54 12.62
C PHE A 165 16.03 -0.24 13.18
N ALA A 166 17.04 -0.89 12.61
CA ALA A 166 18.43 -0.83 13.07
C ALA A 166 19.40 -0.72 11.89
N LYS A 167 20.64 -0.34 12.17
CA LYS A 167 21.71 -0.43 11.18
C LYS A 167 21.98 -1.90 10.89
N PHE A 168 22.42 -2.24 9.68
CA PHE A 168 22.76 -3.64 9.41
C PHE A 168 23.88 -3.83 8.40
N SER A 169 24.58 -4.95 8.55
CA SER A 169 25.43 -5.54 7.53
C SER A 169 24.77 -6.83 7.06
N LEU A 170 24.73 -7.06 5.76
CA LEU A 170 24.11 -8.24 5.15
C LEU A 170 25.03 -8.80 4.08
N ASN A 171 25.36 -10.08 4.18
CA ASN A 171 26.05 -10.82 3.13
C ASN A 171 25.15 -11.96 2.66
N VAL A 172 24.90 -12.04 1.35
CA VAL A 172 24.06 -13.11 0.77
C VAL A 172 24.89 -13.97 -0.17
N VAL A 173 24.92 -15.26 0.09
CA VAL A 173 25.48 -16.27 -0.81
C VAL A 173 24.34 -16.79 -1.67
N ALA A 174 24.23 -16.26 -2.89
CA ALA A 174 23.23 -16.64 -3.88
C ALA A 174 23.78 -17.66 -4.90
N PRO A 175 22.90 -18.40 -5.61
CA PRO A 175 23.32 -19.25 -6.73
C PRO A 175 24.09 -18.46 -7.81
N ASN A 176 24.98 -19.15 -8.51
CA ASN A 176 25.81 -18.53 -9.56
C ASN A 176 24.95 -17.84 -10.63
N GLY A 177 25.29 -16.59 -10.94
CA GLY A 177 24.64 -15.81 -12.00
C GLY A 177 23.52 -14.89 -11.51
N GLU A 178 23.03 -15.04 -10.28
CA GLU A 178 22.04 -14.14 -9.70
C GLU A 178 22.69 -12.88 -9.10
N SER A 179 22.09 -11.72 -9.38
CA SER A 179 22.40 -10.49 -8.67
C SER A 179 21.69 -10.48 -7.33
N VAL A 180 22.37 -10.04 -6.27
CA VAL A 180 21.76 -9.79 -4.96
C VAL A 180 21.49 -8.30 -4.83
N ILE A 181 20.30 -7.94 -4.34
CA ILE A 181 19.92 -6.56 -4.05
C ILE A 181 19.38 -6.47 -2.61
N SER A 182 19.92 -5.50 -1.87
CA SER A 182 19.41 -5.04 -0.57
C SER A 182 19.62 -3.52 -0.48
N SER A 183 19.33 -2.96 0.69
CA SER A 183 19.51 -1.52 0.96
C SER A 183 20.93 -1.20 1.48
N GLY A 184 21.31 0.09 1.44
CA GLY A 184 22.62 0.54 1.90
C GLY A 184 23.75 0.45 0.86
N LYS A 185 24.97 0.77 1.25
CA LYS A 185 26.15 0.70 0.35
C LYS A 185 26.47 -0.76 0.04
N SER A 186 26.92 -1.06 -1.18
CA SER A 186 27.14 -2.44 -1.63
C SER A 186 28.52 -2.65 -2.23
N THR A 187 29.13 -3.80 -1.93
CA THR A 187 30.32 -4.34 -2.60
C THR A 187 30.04 -5.80 -2.97
N GLY A 188 29.67 -6.05 -4.23
CA GLY A 188 29.17 -7.38 -4.63
C GLY A 188 27.88 -7.73 -3.89
N ALA A 189 27.85 -8.89 -3.23
CA ALA A 189 26.70 -9.36 -2.45
C ALA A 189 26.73 -8.95 -0.96
N ALA A 190 27.69 -8.10 -0.56
CA ALA A 190 27.78 -7.55 0.79
C ALA A 190 27.20 -6.12 0.83
N PHE A 191 26.32 -5.87 1.79
CA PHE A 191 25.59 -4.63 1.97
C PHE A 191 25.82 -4.07 3.38
N THR A 192 25.97 -2.75 3.47
CA THR A 192 26.03 -2.02 4.75
C THR A 192 25.00 -0.89 4.72
N GLN A 193 23.98 -1.01 5.56
CA GLN A 193 22.95 -0.02 5.81
C GLN A 193 23.29 0.79 7.07
N ASP A 194 23.75 2.02 6.84
CA ASP A 194 24.15 2.96 7.89
C ASP A 194 22.95 3.71 8.51
N LEU A 195 21.80 3.71 7.83
CA LEU A 195 20.53 4.25 8.32
C LEU A 195 19.74 3.18 9.10
N TYR A 196 18.67 3.57 9.78
CA TYR A 196 17.78 2.63 10.45
C TYR A 196 16.94 1.90 9.40
N GLY A 197 16.99 0.56 9.34
CA GLY A 197 16.24 -0.24 8.39
C GLY A 197 15.99 -1.66 8.91
N GLN A 198 15.25 -2.45 8.15
CA GLN A 198 15.06 -3.88 8.41
C GLN A 198 15.86 -4.71 7.40
N PRO A 199 16.53 -5.80 7.83
CA PRO A 199 17.19 -6.73 6.91
C PRO A 199 16.23 -7.37 5.91
N PHE A 200 16.57 -7.29 4.63
CA PHE A 200 15.87 -7.97 3.54
C PHE A 200 16.83 -8.19 2.38
N PHE A 201 16.48 -9.08 1.45
CA PHE A 201 17.14 -9.13 0.16
C PHE A 201 16.21 -9.70 -0.91
N VAL A 202 16.54 -9.39 -2.15
CA VAL A 202 15.99 -10.00 -3.37
C VAL A 202 17.16 -10.45 -4.22
N THR A 203 17.04 -11.61 -4.85
CA THR A 203 17.99 -12.12 -5.85
C THR A 203 17.29 -12.34 -7.17
N GLY A 204 18.04 -12.27 -8.26
CA GLY A 204 17.52 -12.56 -9.59
C GLY A 204 18.40 -12.02 -10.70
N ASN A 205 17.92 -12.18 -11.93
CA ASN A 205 18.61 -11.74 -13.14
C ASN A 205 18.16 -10.33 -13.53
N PHE A 206 18.85 -9.33 -13.00
CA PHE A 206 18.56 -7.91 -13.26
C PHE A 206 19.63 -7.24 -14.13
N ASP A 207 19.19 -6.38 -15.04
CA ASP A 207 20.03 -5.40 -15.71
C ASP A 207 19.91 -4.04 -15.00
N LYS A 208 21.04 -3.37 -14.79
CA LYS A 208 21.03 -1.99 -14.27
C LYS A 208 20.70 -1.04 -15.43
N SER A 209 19.67 -0.22 -15.26
CA SER A 209 19.23 0.73 -16.28
C SER A 209 20.25 1.85 -16.51
N ALA A 210 20.39 2.28 -17.77
CA ALA A 210 21.15 3.48 -18.15
C ALA A 210 20.56 4.76 -17.52
N ALA A 211 19.27 4.72 -17.16
CA ALA A 211 18.53 5.72 -16.40
C ALA A 211 19.05 6.00 -14.99
N SER A 212 20.13 5.36 -14.57
CA SER A 212 20.81 5.65 -13.31
C SER A 212 21.55 6.99 -13.42
N VAL A 213 20.79 8.08 -13.64
CA VAL A 213 21.30 9.43 -13.91
C VAL A 213 21.99 9.95 -12.64
N SER A 214 23.30 10.13 -12.74
CA SER A 214 24.24 10.61 -11.71
C SER A 214 24.16 9.95 -10.33
N LYS A 215 24.41 8.63 -10.21
CA LYS A 215 24.68 7.88 -8.93
C LYS A 215 23.61 7.96 -7.81
N GLU A 216 22.58 8.80 -7.91
CA GLU A 216 21.62 9.05 -6.84
C GLU A 216 20.49 8.01 -6.79
N VAL A 217 20.09 7.46 -7.94
CA VAL A 217 19.07 6.42 -8.06
C VAL A 217 19.59 5.31 -8.96
N GLU A 218 19.56 4.08 -8.47
CA GLU A 218 19.87 2.87 -9.23
C GLU A 218 18.57 2.17 -9.59
N ILE A 219 18.37 1.81 -10.86
CA ILE A 219 17.19 1.08 -11.29
C ILE A 219 17.59 -0.28 -11.84
N TYR A 220 16.99 -1.33 -11.29
CA TYR A 220 17.19 -2.72 -11.67
C TYR A 220 15.94 -3.21 -12.39
N LEU A 221 16.14 -3.63 -13.63
CA LEU A 221 15.10 -4.12 -14.54
C LEU A 221 15.27 -5.62 -14.74
N PRO A 222 14.18 -6.40 -14.86
CA PRO A 222 14.28 -7.76 -15.39
C PRO A 222 15.01 -7.75 -16.74
N LYS A 223 15.83 -8.78 -16.99
CA LYS A 223 16.45 -8.96 -18.32
C LYS A 223 15.39 -8.98 -19.41
N GLY A 224 15.68 -8.37 -20.54
CA GLY A 224 14.74 -8.27 -21.67
C GLY A 224 13.77 -7.09 -21.60
N ALA A 225 13.95 -6.17 -20.63
CA ALA A 225 13.17 -4.94 -20.56
C ALA A 225 13.21 -4.14 -21.88
N THR A 226 12.03 -3.69 -22.30
CA THR A 226 11.82 -2.99 -23.57
C THR A 226 12.33 -1.55 -23.54
N ALA A 227 12.32 -0.87 -24.70
CA ALA A 227 12.64 0.56 -24.75
C ALA A 227 11.66 1.42 -23.95
N ASP A 228 10.37 1.05 -23.96
CA ASP A 228 9.33 1.75 -23.19
C ASP A 228 9.54 1.56 -21.68
N ASP A 229 9.92 0.35 -21.24
CA ASP A 229 10.23 0.08 -19.83
C ASP A 229 11.40 0.94 -19.34
N LYS A 230 12.45 1.07 -20.17
CA LYS A 230 13.63 1.89 -19.88
C LYS A 230 13.27 3.36 -19.82
N LYS A 231 12.45 3.86 -20.74
CA LYS A 231 11.91 5.22 -20.70
C LYS A 231 11.10 5.46 -19.43
N ARG A 232 10.22 4.54 -19.04
CA ARG A 232 9.44 4.66 -17.80
C ARG A 232 10.34 4.67 -16.56
N ALA A 233 11.40 3.88 -16.57
CA ALA A 233 12.42 3.90 -15.52
C ALA A 233 13.10 5.27 -15.40
N GLU A 234 13.45 5.93 -16.52
CA GLU A 234 14.00 7.30 -16.52
C GLU A 234 13.03 8.31 -15.89
N GLU A 235 11.75 8.24 -16.25
CA GLU A 235 10.73 9.12 -15.69
C GLU A 235 10.54 8.90 -14.18
N ILE A 236 10.60 7.64 -13.71
CA ILE A 236 10.56 7.30 -12.28
C ILE A 236 11.80 7.83 -11.55
N ALA A 237 13.00 7.69 -12.13
CA ALA A 237 14.22 8.26 -11.55
C ALA A 237 14.11 9.78 -11.37
N GLY A 238 13.62 10.48 -12.40
CA GLY A 238 13.40 11.92 -12.34
C GLY A 238 12.40 12.34 -11.27
N LEU A 239 11.30 11.58 -11.10
CA LEU A 239 10.30 11.85 -10.07
C LEU A 239 10.87 11.68 -8.65
N ILE A 240 11.66 10.62 -8.43
CA ILE A 240 12.32 10.37 -7.15
C ILE A 240 13.32 11.50 -6.83
N ALA A 241 14.13 11.91 -7.80
CA ALA A 241 15.08 13.00 -7.62
C ALA A 241 14.35 14.31 -7.22
N ALA A 242 13.26 14.66 -7.93
CA ALA A 242 12.43 15.81 -7.60
C ALA A 242 11.83 15.70 -6.19
N SER A 243 11.32 14.53 -5.81
CA SER A 243 10.76 14.28 -4.49
C SER A 243 11.82 14.38 -3.37
N LYS A 244 13.04 13.90 -3.63
CA LYS A 244 14.18 14.00 -2.70
C LYS A 244 14.55 15.47 -2.48
N THR A 245 14.66 16.27 -3.54
CA THR A 245 14.92 17.72 -3.43
C THR A 245 13.81 18.42 -2.66
N PHE A 246 12.54 18.17 -2.99
CA PHE A 246 11.40 18.74 -2.28
C PHE A 246 11.42 18.39 -0.79
N THR A 247 11.59 17.12 -0.47
CA THR A 247 11.58 16.63 0.91
C THR A 247 12.76 17.19 1.71
N ALA A 248 13.95 17.31 1.11
CA ALA A 248 15.12 17.92 1.74
C ALA A 248 14.90 19.40 2.07
N ASN A 249 14.23 20.14 1.20
CA ASN A 249 13.89 21.54 1.45
C ASN A 249 12.92 21.66 2.63
N LEU A 250 11.93 20.76 2.70
CA LEU A 250 10.88 20.77 3.71
C LEU A 250 11.38 20.30 5.09
N LEU A 251 12.08 19.17 5.14
CA LEU A 251 12.45 18.48 6.38
C LEU A 251 13.91 18.70 6.80
N GLY A 252 14.71 19.37 5.95
CA GLY A 252 16.14 19.55 6.14
C GLY A 252 16.97 18.40 5.58
N SER A 253 18.30 18.58 5.58
CA SER A 253 19.23 17.58 5.04
C SER A 253 19.40 16.37 5.97
N VAL A 254 19.77 15.26 5.35
CA VAL A 254 20.05 13.95 5.94
C VAL A 254 21.33 13.39 5.31
N PRO A 255 22.01 12.41 5.93
CA PRO A 255 23.13 11.73 5.29
C PRO A 255 22.73 11.19 3.91
N GLU A 256 23.66 11.22 2.96
CA GLU A 256 23.42 10.66 1.64
C GLU A 256 23.13 9.15 1.73
N PHE A 257 22.12 8.68 1.01
CA PHE A 257 21.72 7.29 0.96
C PHE A 257 21.50 6.84 -0.49
N PRO A 258 21.87 5.59 -0.82
CA PRO A 258 21.57 5.03 -2.14
C PRO A 258 20.06 4.79 -2.24
N ILE A 259 19.46 5.23 -3.34
CA ILE A 259 18.10 4.84 -3.70
C ILE A 259 18.17 3.74 -4.76
N ARG A 260 17.45 2.64 -4.55
CA ARG A 260 17.34 1.53 -5.51
C ARG A 260 15.89 1.27 -5.85
N ILE A 261 15.58 1.20 -7.13
CA ILE A 261 14.29 0.74 -7.62
C ILE A 261 14.51 -0.63 -8.25
N VAL A 262 13.74 -1.62 -7.83
CA VAL A 262 13.83 -2.97 -8.37
C VAL A 262 12.46 -3.34 -8.91
N ALA A 263 12.37 -3.50 -10.22
CA ALA A 263 11.16 -4.02 -10.85
C ALA A 263 11.10 -5.53 -10.62
N VAL A 264 10.08 -5.96 -9.89
CA VAL A 264 9.90 -7.34 -9.43
C VAL A 264 8.53 -7.85 -9.84
N GLN A 265 8.40 -9.17 -9.97
CA GLN A 265 7.10 -9.84 -10.13
C GLN A 265 6.45 -10.18 -8.79
N ARG A 266 7.24 -10.15 -7.71
CA ARG A 266 6.83 -10.58 -6.38
C ARG A 266 7.41 -9.65 -5.33
N GLY A 267 6.65 -9.40 -4.25
CA GLY A 267 7.07 -8.49 -3.19
C GLY A 267 6.99 -7.00 -3.56
N ALA A 268 6.37 -6.66 -4.69
CA ALA A 268 6.07 -5.29 -5.07
C ALA A 268 5.28 -4.56 -3.95
N GLY A 269 5.56 -3.27 -3.79
CA GLY A 269 5.01 -2.43 -2.71
C GLY A 269 5.87 -2.42 -1.45
N PHE A 270 6.88 -3.29 -1.32
CA PHE A 270 7.84 -3.20 -0.22
C PHE A 270 8.83 -2.05 -0.44
N SER A 271 9.15 -1.34 0.64
CA SER A 271 10.18 -0.30 0.65
C SER A 271 10.82 -0.16 2.02
N ASP A 272 12.14 -0.21 2.09
CA ASP A 272 12.87 0.20 3.29
C ASP A 272 14.33 0.54 2.97
N GLY A 273 14.95 1.40 3.78
CA GLY A 273 16.37 1.73 3.68
C GLY A 273 16.82 2.33 2.34
N GLY A 274 15.89 2.85 1.53
CA GLY A 274 16.16 3.43 0.22
C GLY A 274 15.97 2.45 -0.94
N THR A 275 15.52 1.22 -0.71
CA THR A 275 15.20 0.27 -1.78
C THR A 275 13.70 0.10 -1.91
N PHE A 276 13.17 0.29 -3.12
CA PHE A 276 11.74 0.20 -3.43
C PHE A 276 11.54 -0.94 -4.43
N LEU A 277 10.72 -1.92 -4.05
CA LEU A 277 10.28 -2.98 -4.94
C LEU A 277 8.99 -2.53 -5.62
N ILE A 278 9.05 -2.33 -6.93
CA ILE A 278 7.88 -1.94 -7.73
C ILE A 278 7.43 -3.11 -8.58
N ASP A 279 6.12 -3.20 -8.82
CA ASP A 279 5.59 -4.16 -9.77
C ASP A 279 6.14 -3.85 -11.15
N TYR A 280 6.66 -4.86 -11.86
CA TYR A 280 7.19 -4.67 -13.21
C TYR A 280 6.13 -4.08 -14.18
N ALA A 281 4.85 -4.33 -13.97
CA ALA A 281 3.78 -3.69 -14.73
C ALA A 281 3.80 -2.16 -14.65
N THR A 282 4.26 -1.59 -13.53
CA THR A 282 4.45 -0.13 -13.38
C THR A 282 5.33 0.45 -14.48
N LEU A 283 6.34 -0.31 -14.94
CA LEU A 283 7.25 0.12 -16.00
C LEU A 283 6.64 -0.01 -17.40
N ARG A 284 5.74 -0.96 -17.60
CA ARG A 284 5.07 -1.22 -18.87
C ARG A 284 3.91 -0.25 -19.14
N ARG A 285 3.47 0.49 -18.12
CA ARG A 285 2.39 1.48 -18.24
C ARG A 285 2.79 2.64 -19.16
N PRO A 286 1.85 3.16 -19.97
CA PRO A 286 2.09 4.31 -20.83
C PRO A 286 2.27 5.62 -20.05
N LYS A 287 1.98 5.64 -18.74
CA LYS A 287 2.21 6.77 -17.84
C LYS A 287 2.50 6.31 -16.41
N ILE A 288 3.19 7.14 -15.61
CA ILE A 288 3.25 6.98 -14.15
C ILE A 288 1.86 7.31 -13.61
N ASP A 289 1.23 6.33 -12.94
CA ASP A 289 -0.07 6.52 -12.31
C ASP A 289 0.05 7.23 -10.95
N GLY A 290 -1.06 7.80 -10.48
CA GLY A 290 -1.11 8.58 -9.24
C GLY A 290 -0.69 7.80 -7.99
N LEU A 291 -1.08 6.52 -7.89
CA LEU A 291 -0.71 5.68 -6.74
C LEU A 291 0.79 5.39 -6.74
N THR A 292 1.38 5.12 -7.90
CA THR A 292 2.84 4.97 -8.04
C THR A 292 3.55 6.27 -7.64
N ALA A 293 3.12 7.42 -8.16
CA ALA A 293 3.74 8.71 -7.83
C ALA A 293 3.67 9.04 -6.33
N LEU A 294 2.50 8.83 -5.71
CA LEU A 294 2.31 9.02 -4.28
C LEU A 294 3.21 8.06 -3.47
N THR A 295 3.23 6.78 -3.81
CA THR A 295 4.01 5.76 -3.09
C THR A 295 5.52 6.03 -3.18
N LEU A 296 6.02 6.43 -4.36
CA LEU A 296 7.42 6.81 -4.52
C LEU A 296 7.78 8.01 -3.63
N ALA A 297 6.93 9.04 -3.59
CA ALA A 297 7.15 10.20 -2.75
C ALA A 297 7.04 9.90 -1.25
N GLU A 298 6.12 9.02 -0.84
CA GLU A 298 6.02 8.53 0.54
C GLU A 298 7.29 7.80 0.97
N ASN A 299 7.84 6.97 0.09
CA ASN A 299 9.04 6.19 0.37
C ASN A 299 10.29 7.07 0.45
N VAL A 300 10.36 8.13 -0.36
CA VAL A 300 11.37 9.18 -0.19
C VAL A 300 11.19 9.90 1.15
N ALA A 301 9.97 10.27 1.55
CA ALA A 301 9.71 10.90 2.85
C ALA A 301 10.10 10.00 4.03
N LYS A 302 9.85 8.69 3.95
CA LYS A 302 10.25 7.69 4.96
C LYS A 302 11.76 7.62 5.18
N MET A 303 12.57 7.95 4.15
CA MET A 303 14.01 8.06 4.30
C MET A 303 14.42 9.10 5.35
N TYR A 304 13.62 10.15 5.51
CA TYR A 304 13.81 11.18 6.54
C TYR A 304 13.07 10.79 7.83
N LEU A 305 11.82 10.36 7.69
CA LEU A 305 10.85 10.05 8.75
C LEU A 305 10.85 8.57 9.14
N GLY A 306 12.00 8.04 9.57
CA GLY A 306 12.12 6.64 9.95
C GLY A 306 13.53 6.09 9.77
N ASN A 307 14.10 6.30 8.58
CA ASN A 307 15.42 5.74 8.26
C ASN A 307 16.56 6.64 8.73
N ALA A 308 16.55 7.95 8.44
CA ALA A 308 17.59 8.87 8.90
C ALA A 308 17.42 9.30 10.36
N THR A 309 16.20 9.62 10.77
CA THR A 309 15.83 9.85 12.17
C THR A 309 14.98 8.68 12.63
N GLN A 310 15.47 7.91 13.61
CA GLN A 310 14.73 6.75 14.14
C GLN A 310 13.38 7.22 14.70
N ILE A 311 12.29 6.62 14.24
CA ILE A 311 10.95 6.81 14.80
C ILE A 311 10.61 5.58 15.63
N ARG A 312 10.13 5.77 16.86
CA ARG A 312 9.81 4.68 17.80
C ARG A 312 8.67 5.02 18.76
N GLY A 313 8.19 4.00 19.46
CA GLY A 313 7.17 4.12 20.49
C GLY A 313 5.74 3.97 19.95
N GLU A 314 4.77 4.03 20.85
CA GLU A 314 3.35 3.91 20.49
C GLU A 314 2.92 5.02 19.53
N GLY A 315 2.12 4.67 18.54
CA GLY A 315 1.70 5.59 17.49
C GLY A 315 2.80 5.98 16.49
N TYR A 316 3.92 5.24 16.41
CA TYR A 316 5.00 5.53 15.45
C TYR A 316 4.48 5.68 14.00
N GLY A 317 3.45 4.91 13.63
CA GLY A 317 2.82 4.93 12.31
C GLY A 317 2.19 6.29 11.97
N ALA A 318 1.75 7.07 12.96
CA ALA A 318 1.30 8.45 12.75
C ALA A 318 2.37 9.31 12.09
N ILE A 319 3.65 9.09 12.43
CA ILE A 319 4.78 9.79 11.81
C ILE A 319 5.23 9.03 10.56
N ARG A 320 5.64 7.78 10.70
CA ARG A 320 6.32 7.04 9.63
C ARG A 320 5.43 6.82 8.40
N GLU A 321 4.13 6.60 8.61
CA GLU A 321 3.17 6.42 7.51
C GLU A 321 2.39 7.71 7.26
N GLY A 322 1.77 8.26 8.31
CA GLY A 322 0.89 9.44 8.23
C GLY A 322 1.57 10.73 7.77
N LEU A 323 2.65 11.12 8.45
CA LEU A 323 3.38 12.35 8.12
C LEU A 323 4.10 12.21 6.77
N SER A 324 4.60 11.01 6.45
CA SER A 324 5.15 10.69 5.12
C SER A 324 4.11 10.86 4.01
N ARG A 325 2.86 10.39 4.21
CA ARG A 325 1.76 10.61 3.26
C ARG A 325 1.39 12.09 3.12
N PHE A 326 1.42 12.85 4.20
CA PHE A 326 1.21 14.29 4.14
C PHE A 326 2.30 14.97 3.29
N VAL A 327 3.59 14.70 3.57
CA VAL A 327 4.72 15.21 2.79
C VAL A 327 4.63 14.81 1.31
N ALA A 328 4.26 13.55 1.02
CA ALA A 328 4.08 13.07 -0.33
C ALA A 328 2.95 13.81 -1.07
N THR A 329 1.83 14.08 -0.40
CA THR A 329 0.71 14.82 -0.98
C THR A 329 1.08 16.28 -1.27
N GLU A 330 1.88 16.91 -0.41
CA GLU A 330 2.41 18.25 -0.65
C GLU A 330 3.41 18.27 -1.82
N PHE A 331 4.20 17.21 -1.99
CA PHE A 331 5.03 17.03 -3.19
C PHE A 331 4.17 16.90 -4.45
N ILE A 332 3.10 16.11 -4.43
CA ILE A 332 2.18 16.00 -5.57
C ILE A 332 1.57 17.36 -5.93
N GLU A 333 1.19 18.16 -4.92
CA GLU A 333 0.70 19.53 -5.15
C GLU A 333 1.76 20.41 -5.82
N SER A 334 2.99 20.38 -5.30
CA SER A 334 4.11 21.16 -5.86
C SER A 334 4.48 20.74 -7.29
N GLN A 335 4.48 19.43 -7.57
CA GLN A 335 4.99 18.87 -8.83
C GLN A 335 3.92 18.84 -9.92
N PHE A 336 2.67 18.53 -9.56
CA PHE A 336 1.58 18.29 -10.51
C PHE A 336 0.42 19.28 -10.40
N GLY A 337 0.44 20.16 -9.40
CA GLY A 337 -0.54 21.21 -9.16
C GLY A 337 -1.68 20.78 -8.24
N LYS A 338 -2.38 21.79 -7.72
CA LYS A 338 -3.44 21.67 -6.71
C LYS A 338 -4.54 20.66 -7.05
N ASP A 339 -5.03 20.64 -8.29
CA ASP A 339 -6.10 19.70 -8.68
C ASP A 339 -5.66 18.25 -8.52
N SER A 340 -4.42 17.91 -8.92
CA SER A 340 -3.90 16.55 -8.82
C SER A 340 -3.80 16.12 -7.36
N ALA A 341 -3.32 17.01 -6.48
CA ALA A 341 -3.27 16.76 -5.05
C ALA A 341 -4.66 16.66 -4.42
N GLU A 342 -5.64 17.43 -4.90
CA GLU A 342 -7.00 17.34 -4.38
C GLU A 342 -7.67 16.01 -4.75
N ILE A 343 -7.43 15.48 -5.95
CA ILE A 343 -7.89 14.13 -6.30
C ILE A 343 -7.26 13.08 -5.38
N GLU A 344 -5.97 13.17 -5.06
CA GLU A 344 -5.36 12.24 -4.08
C GLU A 344 -5.97 12.39 -2.69
N ARG A 345 -6.24 13.61 -2.22
CA ARG A 345 -6.90 13.84 -0.92
C ARG A 345 -8.33 13.29 -0.91
N ILE A 346 -9.08 13.38 -2.00
CA ILE A 346 -10.39 12.72 -2.14
C ILE A 346 -10.23 11.21 -1.94
N ARG A 347 -9.30 10.57 -2.66
CA ARG A 347 -9.06 9.12 -2.53
C ARG A 347 -8.67 8.72 -1.09
N GLN A 348 -7.83 9.51 -0.42
CA GLN A 348 -7.45 9.30 0.98
C GLN A 348 -8.67 9.38 1.92
N ARG A 349 -9.52 10.41 1.74
CA ARG A 349 -10.76 10.59 2.54
C ARG A 349 -11.75 9.45 2.29
N THR A 350 -11.98 9.07 1.04
CA THR A 350 -12.87 7.97 0.68
C THR A 350 -12.39 6.65 1.28
N ALA A 351 -11.09 6.33 1.15
CA ALA A 351 -10.51 5.13 1.73
C ALA A 351 -10.63 5.11 3.26
N TYR A 352 -10.47 6.27 3.91
CA TYR A 352 -10.63 6.39 5.35
C TYR A 352 -12.10 6.28 5.81
N ALA A 353 -13.04 6.94 5.13
CA ALA A 353 -14.46 6.96 5.50
C ALA A 353 -15.07 5.55 5.59
N ILE A 354 -14.59 4.61 4.76
CA ILE A 354 -15.00 3.19 4.78
C ILE A 354 -14.69 2.52 6.12
N VAL A 355 -13.60 2.92 6.79
CA VAL A 355 -13.13 2.30 8.05
C VAL A 355 -13.36 3.18 9.28
N ALA A 356 -13.72 4.45 9.12
CA ALA A 356 -13.79 5.45 10.19
C ALA A 356 -14.69 5.05 11.38
N LYS A 357 -15.75 4.24 11.16
CA LYS A 357 -16.66 3.78 12.23
C LYS A 357 -16.12 2.62 13.07
N ARG A 358 -15.05 1.97 12.62
CA ARG A 358 -14.45 0.80 13.27
C ARG A 358 -12.94 0.96 13.52
N ASP A 359 -12.38 2.14 13.27
CA ASP A 359 -10.96 2.39 13.49
C ASP A 359 -10.62 2.38 14.99
N LEU A 360 -9.37 2.03 15.29
CA LEU A 360 -8.82 2.12 16.65
C LEU A 360 -8.06 3.45 16.81
N PRO A 361 -7.85 3.94 18.04
CA PRO A 361 -6.90 5.01 18.30
C PRO A 361 -5.54 4.71 17.63
N ILE A 362 -4.99 5.68 16.90
CA ILE A 362 -3.74 5.52 16.15
C ILE A 362 -2.57 5.17 17.08
N SER A 363 -2.59 5.64 18.33
CA SER A 363 -1.58 5.27 19.33
C SER A 363 -1.60 3.79 19.74
N GLN A 364 -2.68 3.06 19.47
CA GLN A 364 -2.88 1.66 19.88
C GLN A 364 -2.92 0.67 18.72
N THR A 365 -2.99 1.15 17.48
CA THR A 365 -3.11 0.28 16.31
C THR A 365 -1.76 -0.27 15.86
N SER A 366 -1.78 -1.45 15.25
CA SER A 366 -0.62 -2.12 14.68
C SER A 366 -0.93 -2.64 13.28
N PRO A 367 0.08 -2.93 12.44
CA PRO A 367 -0.10 -3.57 11.14
C PRO A 367 -0.88 -4.90 11.13
N LEU A 368 -1.20 -5.50 12.28
CA LEU A 368 -2.11 -6.65 12.36
C LEU A 368 -3.59 -6.27 12.22
N ASP A 369 -3.95 -5.02 12.51
CA ASP A 369 -5.33 -4.56 12.42
C ASP A 369 -5.73 -4.41 10.93
N ASP A 370 -6.91 -4.94 10.56
CA ASP A 370 -7.40 -4.91 9.18
C ASP A 370 -7.58 -3.48 8.64
N THR A 371 -7.80 -2.51 9.53
CA THR A 371 -7.93 -1.09 9.19
C THR A 371 -6.60 -0.33 9.12
N TYR A 372 -5.47 -0.92 9.54
CA TYR A 372 -4.22 -0.18 9.80
C TYR A 372 -3.82 0.75 8.66
N PHE A 373 -3.70 0.24 7.43
CA PHE A 373 -3.21 1.05 6.30
C PHE A 373 -4.20 2.14 5.87
N ALA A 374 -5.51 1.85 5.95
CA ALA A 374 -6.55 2.81 5.61
C ALA A 374 -6.70 3.91 6.68
N SER A 375 -6.49 3.58 7.95
CA SER A 375 -6.59 4.52 9.07
C SER A 375 -5.29 5.28 9.29
N VAL A 376 -4.18 4.59 9.55
CA VAL A 376 -2.93 5.21 10.01
C VAL A 376 -2.36 6.17 8.99
N ALA A 377 -2.29 5.80 7.72
CA ALA A 377 -1.72 6.69 6.71
C ALA A 377 -2.68 7.86 6.40
N ASN A 378 -3.96 7.58 6.09
CA ASN A 378 -4.90 8.61 5.66
C ASN A 378 -5.35 9.55 6.80
N LYS A 379 -5.81 9.00 7.93
CA LYS A 379 -6.28 9.80 9.07
C LYS A 379 -5.16 10.69 9.60
N SER A 380 -3.98 10.12 9.79
CA SER A 380 -2.84 10.87 10.29
C SER A 380 -2.38 11.94 9.32
N ALA A 381 -2.39 11.69 8.00
CA ALA A 381 -2.08 12.72 7.01
C ALA A 381 -3.07 13.90 7.10
N MET A 382 -4.36 13.64 7.29
CA MET A 382 -5.36 14.68 7.51
C MET A 382 -5.13 15.44 8.82
N ILE A 383 -4.78 14.75 9.92
CA ILE A 383 -4.46 15.39 11.20
C ILE A 383 -3.21 16.28 11.09
N TRP A 384 -2.17 15.83 10.38
CA TRP A 384 -0.97 16.65 10.16
C TRP A 384 -1.26 17.85 9.27
N LYS A 385 -2.08 17.68 8.21
CA LYS A 385 -2.55 18.78 7.38
C LYS A 385 -3.34 19.82 8.19
N LEU A 386 -4.26 19.37 9.03
CA LEU A 386 -5.01 20.23 9.94
C LEU A 386 -4.08 20.93 10.95
N SER A 387 -3.09 20.21 11.49
CA SER A 387 -2.10 20.78 12.41
C SER A 387 -1.26 21.88 11.74
N ALA A 388 -0.81 21.65 10.50
CA ALA A 388 -0.08 22.63 9.71
C ALA A 388 -0.94 23.88 9.43
N LYS A 389 -2.24 23.71 9.12
CA LYS A 389 -3.18 24.83 8.98
C LYS A 389 -3.33 25.61 10.28
N THR A 390 -3.55 24.92 11.41
CA THR A 390 -3.81 25.55 12.71
C THR A 390 -2.59 26.32 13.23
N LEU A 391 -1.38 25.81 13.01
CA LEU A 391 -0.15 26.48 13.46
C LEU A 391 0.38 27.54 12.48
N GLY A 392 -0.01 27.45 11.21
CA GLY A 392 0.66 28.07 10.08
C GLY A 392 1.73 27.16 9.49
N ALA A 393 1.68 26.95 8.16
CA ALA A 393 2.49 25.93 7.47
C ALA A 393 4.00 26.16 7.66
N ASP A 394 4.49 27.39 7.47
CA ASP A 394 5.92 27.71 7.60
C ASP A 394 6.47 27.40 8.99
N LYS A 395 5.67 27.72 10.02
CA LYS A 395 6.00 27.44 11.41
C LYS A 395 6.01 25.95 11.69
N PHE A 396 4.98 25.22 11.24
CA PHE A 396 4.89 23.77 11.36
C PHE A 396 6.11 23.06 10.77
N TRP A 397 6.47 23.37 9.52
CA TRP A 397 7.61 22.75 8.85
C TRP A 397 8.94 23.11 9.50
N SER A 398 9.12 24.36 9.91
CA SER A 398 10.34 24.81 10.60
C SER A 398 10.57 24.08 11.93
N LEU A 399 9.50 23.88 12.71
CA LEU A 399 9.58 23.15 13.98
C LEU A 399 9.82 21.66 13.79
N LEU A 400 9.14 21.05 12.83
CA LEU A 400 9.35 19.64 12.49
C LEU A 400 10.81 19.40 12.08
N LYS A 401 11.35 20.26 11.21
CA LYS A 401 12.76 20.23 10.79
C LYS A 401 13.71 20.33 11.98
N LEU A 402 13.48 21.27 12.91
CA LEU A 402 14.30 21.44 14.10
C LEU A 402 14.30 20.19 14.99
N GLN A 403 13.13 19.61 15.25
CA GLN A 403 13.02 18.41 16.07
C GLN A 403 13.62 17.16 15.41
N LEU A 404 13.45 17.01 14.09
CA LEU A 404 14.09 15.92 13.36
C LEU A 404 15.62 16.00 13.44
N GLN A 405 16.18 17.21 13.42
CA GLN A 405 17.62 17.44 13.58
C GLN A 405 18.10 17.16 15.01
N SER A 406 17.35 17.57 16.04
CA SER A 406 17.73 17.32 17.44
C SER A 406 17.67 15.83 17.79
N GLU A 407 16.61 15.15 17.38
CA GLU A 407 16.35 13.75 17.78
C GLU A 407 17.19 12.72 17.01
N ARG A 408 17.77 13.10 15.87
CA ARG A 408 18.62 12.22 15.05
C ARG A 408 19.77 11.61 15.84
N ASN A 409 20.32 12.37 16.79
CA ASN A 409 21.46 11.97 17.62
C ASN A 409 21.07 11.73 19.10
N ALA A 410 19.84 12.02 19.50
CA ALA A 410 19.38 11.97 20.90
C ALA A 410 18.57 10.71 21.28
N GLY A 411 18.55 9.70 20.39
CA GLY A 411 17.87 8.43 20.64
C GLY A 411 16.55 8.24 19.89
N GLY A 412 16.22 9.10 18.94
CA GLY A 412 15.09 8.95 18.03
C GLY A 412 13.80 9.62 18.51
N LEU A 413 12.98 10.05 17.54
CA LEU A 413 11.75 10.81 17.74
C LEU A 413 10.58 9.87 18.08
N THR A 414 9.74 10.30 19.03
CA THR A 414 8.47 9.64 19.38
C THR A 414 7.31 10.57 19.05
N LEU A 415 6.10 10.01 18.86
CA LEU A 415 4.90 10.82 18.69
C LEU A 415 4.67 11.76 19.87
N ALA A 416 4.95 11.31 21.09
CA ALA A 416 4.81 12.11 22.30
C ALA A 416 5.73 13.34 22.28
N ASN A 417 7.02 13.16 21.98
CA ASN A 417 7.97 14.27 21.96
C ASN A 417 7.69 15.23 20.78
N LEU A 418 7.28 14.69 19.62
CA LEU A 418 6.87 15.52 18.49
C LEU A 418 5.71 16.45 18.86
N ARG A 419 4.66 15.88 19.47
CA ARG A 419 3.49 16.64 19.95
C ARG A 419 3.90 17.70 20.96
N GLN A 420 4.71 17.35 21.96
CA GLN A 420 5.17 18.28 22.98
C GLN A 420 5.93 19.46 22.37
N GLY A 421 6.88 19.22 21.48
CA GLY A 421 7.65 20.31 20.87
C GLY A 421 6.83 21.21 19.94
N LEU A 422 5.72 20.71 19.37
CA LEU A 422 4.76 21.53 18.62
C LEU A 422 3.84 22.35 19.54
N ILE A 423 3.38 21.77 20.65
CA ILE A 423 2.44 22.40 21.60
C ILE A 423 3.12 23.49 22.43
N GLN A 424 4.41 23.38 22.74
CA GLN A 424 5.13 24.37 23.55
C GLN A 424 5.36 25.73 22.84
N GLN A 425 4.93 25.86 21.59
CA GLN A 425 5.09 27.06 20.79
C GLN A 425 3.90 28.00 20.97
N GLN A 426 4.06 29.28 20.62
CA GLN A 426 2.93 30.22 20.54
C GLN A 426 1.82 29.64 19.63
N ASP A 427 0.57 29.71 20.08
CA ASP A 427 -0.63 29.06 19.48
C ASP A 427 -0.69 27.53 19.57
N GLY A 428 0.30 26.87 20.20
CA GLY A 428 0.32 25.42 20.37
C GLY A 428 -0.80 24.86 21.25
N ASP A 429 -1.37 25.67 22.13
CA ASP A 429 -2.57 25.31 22.92
C ASP A 429 -3.78 24.96 22.04
N LYS A 430 -3.89 25.55 20.84
CA LYS A 430 -4.95 25.23 19.86
C LYS A 430 -4.71 23.89 19.18
N LEU A 431 -3.46 23.43 19.09
CA LEU A 431 -3.09 22.15 18.48
C LEU A 431 -3.32 20.97 19.41
N LYS A 432 -3.11 21.17 20.72
CA LYS A 432 -3.19 20.08 21.69
C LYS A 432 -4.50 19.28 21.58
N PRO A 433 -5.70 19.89 21.54
CA PRO A 433 -6.93 19.13 21.38
C PRO A 433 -7.00 18.35 20.07
N ILE A 434 -6.51 18.92 18.96
CA ILE A 434 -6.48 18.29 17.63
C ILE A 434 -5.59 17.04 17.65
N LEU A 435 -4.39 17.15 18.20
CA LEU A 435 -3.42 16.05 18.28
C LEU A 435 -3.88 14.95 19.24
N ASP A 436 -4.41 15.35 20.41
CA ASP A 436 -4.94 14.42 21.41
C ASP A 436 -6.14 13.64 20.86
N ASN A 437 -7.13 14.33 20.29
CA ASN A 437 -8.31 13.67 19.74
C ASN A 437 -7.98 12.85 18.49
N GLY A 438 -7.16 13.42 17.59
CA GLY A 438 -6.85 12.79 16.31
C GLY A 438 -6.07 11.48 16.46
N PHE A 439 -5.12 11.40 17.40
CA PHE A 439 -4.27 10.23 17.55
C PHE A 439 -4.69 9.28 18.67
N ASP A 440 -5.32 9.77 19.73
CA ASP A 440 -5.63 8.96 20.92
C ASP A 440 -7.11 8.58 21.02
N ARG A 441 -7.94 8.98 20.04
CA ARG A 441 -9.36 8.62 19.97
C ARG A 441 -9.80 8.16 18.58
N ILE A 442 -10.91 7.42 18.57
CA ILE A 442 -11.66 7.10 17.36
C ILE A 442 -12.31 8.36 16.78
N THR A 443 -12.62 8.36 15.48
CA THR A 443 -13.29 9.51 14.87
C THR A 443 -14.79 9.49 15.19
N GLU A 444 -15.25 10.50 15.93
CA GLU A 444 -16.68 10.75 16.21
C GLU A 444 -17.24 11.90 15.37
N THR A 445 -16.37 12.68 14.73
CA THR A 445 -16.74 13.89 14.00
C THR A 445 -17.54 13.55 12.75
N ASP A 446 -18.69 14.15 12.65
CA ASP A 446 -19.55 14.25 11.48
C ASP A 446 -20.00 15.71 11.42
N LEU A 447 -19.77 16.36 10.28
CA LEU A 447 -20.20 17.74 10.06
C LEU A 447 -21.46 17.68 9.21
N LEU A 448 -22.54 18.19 9.75
CA LEU A 448 -23.83 18.18 9.07
C LEU A 448 -24.25 19.61 8.74
N VAL A 449 -24.87 19.77 7.58
CA VAL A 449 -25.47 21.03 7.15
C VAL A 449 -26.93 20.83 6.76
N GLY A 450 -27.79 21.74 7.20
CA GLY A 450 -29.20 21.80 6.85
C GLY A 450 -29.45 22.52 5.53
N LEU A 451 -30.66 22.35 4.98
CA LEU A 451 -31.07 23.07 3.78
C LEU A 451 -30.99 24.60 4.00
N PRO A 452 -30.56 25.38 2.99
CA PRO A 452 -30.61 26.84 3.07
C PRO A 452 -32.03 27.33 3.36
N GLN A 453 -32.18 28.24 4.32
CA GLN A 453 -33.43 28.87 4.72
C GLN A 453 -33.27 30.40 4.65
N ILE A 454 -34.39 31.12 4.52
CA ILE A 454 -34.40 32.58 4.65
C ILE A 454 -34.79 32.93 6.08
N LYS A 455 -33.95 33.71 6.78
CA LYS A 455 -34.20 34.16 8.15
C LYS A 455 -33.76 35.62 8.29
N GLY A 456 -34.69 36.50 8.65
CA GLY A 456 -34.38 37.92 8.84
C GLY A 456 -33.87 38.65 7.59
N GLY A 457 -34.20 38.18 6.39
CA GLY A 457 -33.71 38.74 5.12
C GLY A 457 -32.33 38.24 4.67
N GLU A 458 -31.67 37.41 5.48
CA GLU A 458 -30.43 36.71 5.11
C GLU A 458 -30.72 35.25 4.75
N GLN A 459 -29.84 34.64 3.96
CA GLN A 459 -29.87 33.20 3.68
C GLN A 459 -28.99 32.48 4.69
N VAL A 460 -29.56 31.59 5.50
CA VAL A 460 -28.89 30.89 6.59
C VAL A 460 -28.94 29.37 6.41
N ALA A 461 -28.00 28.66 7.03
CA ALA A 461 -28.08 27.21 7.19
C ALA A 461 -27.65 26.77 8.58
N ALA A 462 -28.43 25.86 9.17
CA ALA A 462 -28.07 25.20 10.41
C ALA A 462 -26.91 24.24 10.16
N LEU A 463 -25.93 24.24 11.06
CA LEU A 463 -24.79 23.35 11.06
C LEU A 463 -24.85 22.46 12.31
N ARG A 464 -24.23 21.29 12.27
CA ARG A 464 -24.05 20.44 13.44
C ARG A 464 -22.69 19.77 13.42
N ASN A 465 -22.08 19.66 14.59
CA ASN A 465 -20.86 18.91 14.82
C ASN A 465 -21.15 17.80 15.84
N THR A 466 -21.04 16.53 15.44
CA THR A 466 -21.22 15.40 16.38
C THR A 466 -19.96 15.10 17.19
N GLY A 467 -18.82 15.64 16.77
CA GLY A 467 -17.52 15.37 17.34
C GLY A 467 -17.31 15.97 18.73
N SER A 468 -16.23 15.52 19.36
CA SER A 468 -15.81 15.94 20.70
C SER A 468 -14.93 17.19 20.72
N LEU A 469 -14.63 17.80 19.58
CA LEU A 469 -13.81 19.01 19.46
C LEU A 469 -14.58 20.16 18.80
N PRO A 470 -14.33 21.42 19.18
CA PRO A 470 -14.79 22.55 18.39
C PRO A 470 -14.13 22.50 17.01
N VAL A 471 -14.91 22.75 15.96
CA VAL A 471 -14.41 22.81 14.59
C VAL A 471 -14.61 24.22 14.05
N THR A 472 -13.58 24.77 13.41
CA THR A 472 -13.66 26.06 12.72
C THR A 472 -13.53 25.80 11.23
N VAL A 473 -14.62 25.99 10.51
CA VAL A 473 -14.78 25.55 9.13
C VAL A 473 -15.17 26.69 8.23
N THR A 474 -14.64 26.67 7.01
CA THR A 474 -15.18 27.50 5.93
C THR A 474 -16.44 26.83 5.41
N VAL A 475 -17.53 27.59 5.38
CA VAL A 475 -18.81 27.19 4.81
C VAL A 475 -18.98 27.93 3.49
N THR A 476 -19.13 27.18 2.41
CA THR A 476 -19.26 27.71 1.06
C THR A 476 -20.68 27.51 0.55
N ALA A 477 -21.37 28.60 0.26
CA ALA A 477 -22.65 28.61 -0.44
C ALA A 477 -22.46 28.83 -1.93
N THR A 478 -23.24 28.13 -2.76
CA THR A 478 -23.37 28.37 -4.20
C THR A 478 -24.77 28.91 -4.49
N THR A 479 -24.84 30.07 -5.14
CA THR A 479 -26.11 30.71 -5.49
C THR A 479 -26.68 30.15 -6.79
N SER A 480 -27.94 30.45 -7.09
CA SER A 480 -28.58 30.13 -8.37
C SER A 480 -27.91 30.80 -9.58
N ALA A 481 -27.10 31.83 -9.35
CA ALA A 481 -26.26 32.47 -10.36
C ALA A 481 -24.84 31.83 -10.45
N ASN A 482 -24.62 30.70 -9.77
CA ASN A 482 -23.34 30.00 -9.68
C ASN A 482 -22.20 30.80 -9.01
N GLU A 483 -22.56 31.81 -8.21
CA GLU A 483 -21.62 32.55 -7.37
C GLU A 483 -21.28 31.76 -6.11
N LYS A 484 -20.00 31.74 -5.71
CA LYS A 484 -19.55 31.13 -4.46
C LYS A 484 -19.37 32.19 -3.37
N LEU A 485 -20.09 32.02 -2.27
CA LEU A 485 -20.01 32.86 -1.07
C LEU A 485 -19.39 32.06 0.07
N ASN A 486 -18.46 32.64 0.81
CA ASN A 486 -17.78 31.96 1.93
C ASN A 486 -18.04 32.69 3.24
N THR A 487 -18.24 31.92 4.31
CA THR A 487 -18.21 32.41 5.69
C THR A 487 -17.45 31.43 6.57
N THR A 488 -16.93 31.89 7.71
CA THR A 488 -16.20 31.02 8.66
C THR A 488 -17.04 30.87 9.92
N VAL A 489 -17.32 29.62 10.31
CA VAL A 489 -18.13 29.32 11.49
C VAL A 489 -17.35 28.40 12.42
N THR A 490 -17.42 28.67 13.72
CA THR A 490 -16.97 27.72 14.75
C THR A 490 -18.17 26.99 15.31
N ILE A 491 -18.17 25.65 15.23
CA ILE A 491 -19.25 24.79 15.73
C ILE A 491 -18.72 24.04 16.95
N ASN A 492 -19.34 24.26 18.10
CA ASN A 492 -18.92 23.64 19.36
C ASN A 492 -19.12 22.10 19.34
N PRO A 493 -18.42 21.35 20.22
CA PRO A 493 -18.59 19.91 20.34
C PRO A 493 -20.03 19.50 20.63
N LYS A 494 -20.56 18.51 19.91
CA LYS A 494 -21.91 17.96 20.10
C LYS A 494 -23.02 19.03 20.06
N ASP A 495 -22.79 20.10 19.30
CA ASP A 495 -23.62 21.29 19.28
C ASP A 495 -24.01 21.69 17.85
N PHE A 496 -24.89 22.68 17.75
CA PHE A 496 -25.35 23.29 16.52
C PHE A 496 -24.66 24.64 16.27
N GLY A 497 -24.57 25.02 15.00
CA GLY A 497 -24.11 26.33 14.54
C GLY A 497 -25.03 26.90 13.47
N GLU A 498 -24.76 28.12 13.03
CA GLU A 498 -25.50 28.77 11.93
C GLU A 498 -24.49 29.47 11.00
N ALA A 499 -24.55 29.18 9.71
CA ALA A 499 -23.88 29.96 8.68
C ALA A 499 -24.88 30.97 8.10
N SER A 500 -24.51 32.25 8.04
CA SER A 500 -25.31 33.29 7.39
C SER A 500 -24.57 33.88 6.20
N PHE A 501 -25.32 34.14 5.12
CA PHE A 501 -24.86 34.73 3.88
C PHE A 501 -25.71 35.95 3.53
N LYS A 502 -25.05 37.10 3.41
CA LYS A 502 -25.66 38.35 2.95
C LYS A 502 -25.80 38.35 1.44
N THR A 503 -26.89 37.79 0.94
CA THR A 503 -27.19 37.75 -0.49
C THR A 503 -28.69 37.75 -0.74
N THR A 504 -29.09 38.39 -1.83
CA THR A 504 -30.46 38.32 -2.37
C THR A 504 -30.65 37.15 -3.33
N SER A 505 -29.54 36.59 -3.84
CA SER A 505 -29.56 35.43 -4.72
C SER A 505 -29.91 34.16 -3.93
N LYS A 506 -30.81 33.34 -4.46
CA LYS A 506 -31.18 32.06 -3.83
C LYS A 506 -29.96 31.16 -3.70
N ILE A 507 -29.69 30.63 -2.51
CA ILE A 507 -28.67 29.61 -2.30
C ILE A 507 -29.24 28.25 -2.71
N ILE A 508 -28.54 27.55 -3.60
CA ILE A 508 -28.96 26.23 -4.11
C ILE A 508 -28.11 25.09 -3.57
N ARG A 509 -26.93 25.41 -3.00
CA ARG A 509 -26.03 24.43 -2.39
C ARG A 509 -25.21 25.08 -1.29
N ILE A 510 -24.99 24.38 -0.19
CA ILE A 510 -24.08 24.77 0.90
C ILE A 510 -23.20 23.57 1.22
N GLU A 511 -21.93 23.84 1.47
CA GLU A 511 -20.95 22.85 1.89
C GLU A 511 -20.16 23.36 3.10
N THR A 512 -20.13 22.55 4.14
CA THR A 512 -19.36 22.77 5.37
C THR A 512 -18.01 22.08 5.24
N ASP A 513 -16.96 22.71 5.76
CA ASP A 513 -15.58 22.25 5.57
C ASP A 513 -15.27 22.04 4.09
N SER A 514 -15.47 23.08 3.27
CA SER A 514 -15.30 22.99 1.80
C SER A 514 -13.86 22.64 1.36
N GLU A 515 -12.90 22.80 2.25
CA GLU A 515 -11.50 22.39 2.06
C GLU A 515 -11.19 20.99 2.63
N LYS A 516 -12.18 20.34 3.27
CA LYS A 516 -12.15 18.98 3.82
C LYS A 516 -10.96 18.73 4.75
N PHE A 517 -10.72 19.63 5.70
CA PHE A 517 -9.62 19.49 6.66
C PHE A 517 -9.89 18.48 7.76
N TYR A 518 -11.14 18.31 8.17
CA TYR A 518 -11.47 17.47 9.30
C TYR A 518 -11.71 16.02 8.86
N PRO A 519 -11.09 15.02 9.54
CA PRO A 519 -11.52 13.63 9.42
C PRO A 519 -12.98 13.49 9.84
N GLN A 520 -13.82 12.95 8.97
CA GLN A 520 -15.25 12.73 9.24
C GLN A 520 -15.63 11.26 9.06
N ILE A 521 -16.70 10.83 9.75
CA ILE A 521 -17.28 9.49 9.56
C ILE A 521 -18.12 9.36 8.28
N ASP A 522 -18.66 10.48 7.77
CA ASP A 522 -19.42 10.53 6.53
C ASP A 522 -19.38 11.95 5.92
N TYR A 523 -18.55 12.14 4.90
CA TYR A 523 -18.42 13.39 4.17
C TYR A 523 -19.65 13.76 3.33
N SER A 524 -20.63 12.87 3.17
CA SER A 524 -21.84 13.21 2.40
C SER A 524 -22.86 14.03 3.20
N ASN A 525 -22.69 14.13 4.53
CA ASN A 525 -23.55 14.94 5.40
C ASN A 525 -23.17 16.42 5.43
N ASP A 526 -21.97 16.77 4.98
CA ASP A 526 -21.46 18.14 5.02
C ASP A 526 -21.88 19.00 3.81
N ILE A 527 -22.78 18.48 2.97
CA ILE A 527 -23.37 19.16 1.81
C ILE A 527 -24.91 19.16 1.88
N ALA A 528 -25.54 20.32 1.65
CA ALA A 528 -26.98 20.48 1.55
C ALA A 528 -27.42 21.28 0.31
N PRO A 529 -28.46 20.85 -0.43
CA PRO A 529 -29.13 19.55 -0.32
C PRO A 529 -28.14 18.40 -0.51
N ARG A 530 -28.40 17.27 0.16
CA ARG A 530 -27.49 16.11 0.08
C ARG A 530 -27.41 15.63 -1.36
N ASP A 531 -26.20 15.69 -1.91
CA ASP A 531 -25.97 15.42 -3.32
C ASP A 531 -25.77 13.92 -3.63
N PHE A 532 -25.25 13.18 -2.65
CA PHE A 532 -24.86 11.75 -2.73
C PHE A 532 -25.18 11.04 -1.40
N THR A 533 -25.45 9.74 -1.43
CA THR A 533 -25.72 8.98 -0.20
C THR A 533 -24.46 8.57 0.55
N ASP A 534 -23.32 8.56 -0.14
CA ASP A 534 -22.08 8.02 0.40
C ASP A 534 -20.92 8.99 0.18
N SER A 535 -19.89 8.89 1.02
CA SER A 535 -18.65 9.65 0.86
C SER A 535 -17.88 9.30 -0.43
N ASP A 536 -18.14 8.13 -1.00
CA ASP A 536 -17.58 7.72 -2.29
C ASP A 536 -18.48 8.14 -3.45
N PHE A 537 -18.09 9.18 -4.17
CA PHE A 537 -18.78 9.67 -5.36
C PHE A 537 -18.94 8.62 -6.47
N GLN A 538 -18.06 7.61 -6.51
CA GLN A 538 -18.13 6.55 -7.54
C GLN A 538 -19.20 5.51 -7.23
N LEU A 539 -19.62 5.35 -5.96
CA LEU A 539 -20.50 4.27 -5.56
C LEU A 539 -21.89 4.40 -6.19
N ASP A 540 -22.49 5.59 -6.14
CA ASP A 540 -23.81 5.83 -6.74
C ASP A 540 -23.80 5.71 -8.27
N ILE A 541 -22.70 6.14 -8.90
CA ILE A 541 -22.50 6.06 -10.35
C ILE A 541 -22.36 4.60 -10.78
N SER A 542 -21.46 3.85 -10.14
CA SER A 542 -21.22 2.43 -10.44
C SER A 542 -22.45 1.57 -10.15
N ARG A 543 -23.20 1.84 -9.07
CA ARG A 543 -24.47 1.18 -8.76
C ARG A 543 -25.50 1.41 -9.86
N SER A 544 -25.68 2.67 -10.29
CA SER A 544 -26.61 3.01 -11.38
C SER A 544 -26.18 2.37 -12.71
N PHE A 545 -24.87 2.34 -12.99
CA PHE A 545 -24.31 1.67 -14.16
C PHE A 545 -24.60 0.16 -14.15
N ASN A 546 -24.33 -0.52 -13.03
CA ASN A 546 -24.56 -1.96 -12.89
C ASN A 546 -26.04 -2.35 -12.97
N GLN A 547 -26.95 -1.43 -12.64
CA GLN A 547 -28.39 -1.56 -12.83
C GLN A 547 -28.84 -1.21 -14.27
N GLN A 548 -27.90 -1.03 -15.20
CA GLN A 548 -28.15 -0.62 -16.60
C GLN A 548 -28.89 0.73 -16.73
N SER A 549 -28.91 1.53 -15.66
CA SER A 549 -29.51 2.87 -15.64
C SER A 549 -28.50 3.90 -16.11
N TYR A 550 -28.03 3.76 -17.36
CA TYR A 550 -26.89 4.52 -17.90
C TYR A 550 -27.14 6.03 -17.95
N ALA A 551 -28.35 6.48 -18.27
CA ALA A 551 -28.68 7.91 -18.24
C ALA A 551 -28.58 8.51 -16.83
N LYS A 552 -28.94 7.75 -15.80
CA LYS A 552 -28.78 8.16 -14.40
C LYS A 552 -27.30 8.18 -14.01
N ALA A 553 -26.53 7.17 -14.40
CA ALA A 553 -25.08 7.14 -14.19
C ALA A 553 -24.38 8.34 -14.86
N GLU A 554 -24.76 8.68 -16.10
CA GLU A 554 -24.30 9.87 -16.81
C GLU A 554 -24.62 11.15 -16.02
N GLN A 555 -25.88 11.33 -15.59
CA GLN A 555 -26.30 12.51 -14.84
C GLN A 555 -25.50 12.67 -13.53
N SER A 556 -25.37 11.58 -12.76
CA SER A 556 -24.59 11.57 -11.51
C SER A 556 -23.11 11.87 -11.75
N ALA A 557 -22.50 11.27 -12.79
CA ALA A 557 -21.10 11.51 -13.12
C ALA A 557 -20.86 12.97 -13.53
N ARG A 558 -21.73 13.54 -14.39
CA ARG A 558 -21.64 14.96 -14.78
C ARG A 558 -21.77 15.87 -13.56
N LYS A 559 -22.64 15.54 -12.60
CA LYS A 559 -22.80 16.29 -11.34
C LYS A 559 -21.53 16.26 -10.49
N VAL A 560 -20.86 15.12 -10.36
CA VAL A 560 -19.57 15.05 -9.64
C VAL A 560 -18.50 15.88 -10.36
N LEU A 561 -18.47 15.83 -11.69
CA LEU A 561 -17.48 16.55 -12.49
C LEU A 561 -17.68 18.07 -12.52
N THR A 562 -18.83 18.60 -12.10
CA THR A 562 -18.96 20.05 -11.86
C THR A 562 -18.22 20.50 -10.59
N ILE A 563 -18.11 19.60 -9.60
CA ILE A 563 -17.44 19.85 -8.32
C ILE A 563 -15.95 19.53 -8.44
N TYR A 564 -15.62 18.40 -9.05
CA TYR A 564 -14.25 17.92 -9.25
C TYR A 564 -14.00 17.65 -10.74
N PRO A 565 -13.72 18.69 -11.54
CA PRO A 565 -13.58 18.56 -12.99
C PRO A 565 -12.46 17.61 -13.43
N ARG A 566 -11.46 17.35 -12.60
CA ARG A 566 -10.31 16.51 -12.96
C ARG A 566 -10.33 15.12 -12.33
N PHE A 567 -11.51 14.69 -11.87
CA PHE A 567 -11.65 13.36 -11.27
C PHE A 567 -11.74 12.28 -12.36
N ASP A 568 -10.58 11.74 -12.68
CA ASP A 568 -10.31 10.77 -13.73
C ASP A 568 -11.16 9.49 -13.65
N ASP A 569 -11.31 8.91 -12.45
CA ASP A 569 -12.12 7.70 -12.25
C ASP A 569 -13.60 7.97 -12.62
N VAL A 570 -14.11 9.16 -12.29
CA VAL A 570 -15.49 9.57 -12.60
C VAL A 570 -15.67 9.88 -14.08
N ARG A 571 -14.68 10.51 -14.73
CA ARG A 571 -14.67 10.68 -16.20
C ARG A 571 -14.73 9.35 -16.93
N THR A 572 -14.00 8.36 -16.42
CA THR A 572 -14.04 6.99 -16.94
C THR A 572 -15.45 6.40 -16.83
N TRP A 573 -16.12 6.54 -15.69
CA TRP A 573 -17.51 6.12 -15.54
C TRP A 573 -18.47 6.87 -16.48
N LEU A 574 -18.29 8.16 -16.68
CA LEU A 574 -19.06 8.95 -17.64
C LEU A 574 -18.89 8.40 -19.07
N GLY A 575 -17.64 8.17 -19.49
CA GLY A 575 -17.34 7.58 -20.79
C GLY A 575 -18.02 6.22 -20.98
N ARG A 576 -17.98 5.35 -19.96
CA ARG A 576 -18.66 4.04 -20.00
C ARG A 576 -20.18 4.19 -20.12
N ALA A 577 -20.80 5.07 -19.34
CA ALA A 577 -22.24 5.31 -19.41
C ALA A 577 -22.68 5.88 -20.79
N LEU A 578 -21.85 6.72 -21.41
CA LEU A 578 -22.09 7.26 -22.76
C LEU A 578 -21.95 6.17 -23.84
N LEU A 579 -20.94 5.30 -23.70
CA LEU A 579 -20.71 4.18 -24.61
C LEU A 579 -21.90 3.21 -24.64
N GLU A 580 -22.44 2.85 -23.48
CA GLU A 580 -23.63 1.99 -23.37
C GLU A 580 -24.90 2.64 -23.94
N GLN A 581 -24.96 3.98 -23.94
CA GLN A 581 -26.00 4.75 -24.62
C GLN A 581 -25.72 4.95 -26.12
N ASN A 582 -24.67 4.32 -26.66
CA ASN A 582 -24.23 4.46 -28.06
C ASN A 582 -23.82 5.88 -28.48
N LYS A 583 -23.49 6.76 -27.52
CA LYS A 583 -22.96 8.12 -27.75
C LYS A 583 -21.44 8.08 -27.94
N LEU A 584 -21.00 7.49 -29.05
CA LEU A 584 -19.60 7.08 -29.24
C LEU A 584 -18.60 8.25 -29.20
N ASP A 585 -18.92 9.37 -29.83
CA ASP A 585 -18.01 10.53 -29.91
C ASP A 585 -17.83 11.20 -28.54
N GLU A 586 -18.91 11.31 -27.76
CA GLU A 586 -18.84 11.84 -26.40
C GLU A 586 -18.07 10.89 -25.47
N ALA A 587 -18.29 9.57 -25.59
CA ALA A 587 -17.57 8.58 -24.81
C ALA A 587 -16.05 8.64 -25.08
N GLU A 588 -15.66 8.68 -26.36
CA GLU A 588 -14.27 8.80 -26.79
C GLU A 588 -13.61 10.06 -26.22
N LYS A 589 -14.31 11.20 -26.22
CA LYS A 589 -13.81 12.45 -25.65
C LYS A 589 -13.51 12.32 -24.16
N GLU A 590 -14.40 11.69 -23.39
CA GLU A 590 -14.21 11.53 -21.94
C GLU A 590 -13.10 10.53 -21.60
N PHE A 591 -12.98 9.43 -22.35
CA PHE A 591 -11.86 8.49 -22.17
C PHE A 591 -10.51 9.12 -22.50
N ASN A 592 -10.43 9.89 -23.59
CA ASN A 592 -9.21 10.63 -23.94
C ASN A 592 -8.86 11.69 -22.89
N ALA A 593 -9.87 12.39 -22.34
CA ALA A 593 -9.65 13.34 -21.26
C ALA A 593 -9.13 12.66 -19.99
N ALA A 594 -9.66 11.49 -19.64
CA ALA A 594 -9.21 10.71 -18.49
C ALA A 594 -7.75 10.22 -18.67
N LEU A 595 -7.37 9.76 -19.86
CA LEU A 595 -5.98 9.39 -20.19
C LEU A 595 -5.02 10.59 -20.20
N ALA A 596 -5.53 11.79 -20.49
CA ALA A 596 -4.73 13.03 -20.51
C ALA A 596 -4.41 13.56 -19.10
N GLU A 597 -5.10 13.09 -18.05
CA GLU A 597 -4.86 13.54 -16.68
C GLU A 597 -3.40 13.34 -16.26
N LYS A 598 -2.85 14.25 -15.44
CA LYS A 598 -1.42 14.23 -15.08
C LYS A 598 -1.02 12.96 -14.35
N LEU A 599 -1.89 12.48 -13.46
CA LEU A 599 -1.70 11.30 -12.62
C LEU A 599 -2.98 10.45 -12.65
N PRO A 600 -3.27 9.76 -13.78
CA PRO A 600 -4.41 8.86 -13.85
C PRO A 600 -4.16 7.65 -12.95
N THR A 601 -5.20 6.98 -12.46
CA THR A 601 -5.01 5.66 -11.81
C THR A 601 -4.69 4.57 -12.84
N ALA A 602 -4.11 3.45 -12.40
CA ALA A 602 -3.97 2.27 -13.26
C ALA A 602 -5.36 1.79 -13.77
N ARG A 603 -6.40 1.92 -12.94
CA ARG A 603 -7.79 1.64 -13.31
C ARG A 603 -8.28 2.59 -14.41
N THR A 604 -8.04 3.89 -14.29
CA THR A 604 -8.36 4.89 -15.32
C THR A 604 -7.67 4.54 -16.64
N LEU A 605 -6.39 4.20 -16.60
CA LEU A 605 -5.63 3.76 -17.78
C LEU A 605 -6.26 2.52 -18.42
N ALA A 606 -6.61 1.50 -17.63
CA ALA A 606 -7.21 0.27 -18.12
C ALA A 606 -8.59 0.50 -18.74
N TRP A 607 -9.54 1.06 -17.98
CA TRP A 607 -10.93 1.22 -18.41
C TRP A 607 -11.12 2.25 -19.51
N SER A 608 -10.32 3.32 -19.54
CA SER A 608 -10.38 4.26 -20.65
C SER A 608 -9.92 3.63 -21.95
N ASN A 609 -8.86 2.82 -21.90
CA ASN A 609 -8.42 2.06 -23.07
C ASN A 609 -9.41 0.95 -23.46
N ILE A 610 -10.05 0.26 -22.50
CA ILE A 610 -11.15 -0.68 -22.82
C ILE A 610 -12.26 0.05 -23.56
N GLY A 611 -12.72 1.20 -23.04
CA GLY A 611 -13.78 1.98 -23.65
C GLY A 611 -13.43 2.50 -25.05
N LEU A 612 -12.21 2.99 -25.25
CA LEU A 612 -11.72 3.39 -26.59
C LEU A 612 -11.65 2.20 -27.54
N GLY A 613 -11.23 1.02 -27.07
CA GLY A 613 -11.24 -0.21 -27.85
C GLY A 613 -12.64 -0.63 -28.27
N GLU A 614 -13.63 -0.52 -27.37
CA GLU A 614 -15.03 -0.82 -27.65
C GLU A 614 -15.67 0.20 -28.63
N VAL A 615 -15.35 1.49 -28.49
CA VAL A 615 -15.72 2.52 -29.48
C VAL A 615 -15.15 2.18 -30.86
N ALA A 616 -13.86 1.86 -30.94
CA ALA A 616 -13.20 1.49 -32.19
C ALA A 616 -13.82 0.22 -32.81
N ALA A 617 -14.09 -0.80 -32.00
CA ALA A 617 -14.74 -2.03 -32.45
C ALA A 617 -16.15 -1.77 -33.02
N LYS A 618 -16.96 -0.93 -32.35
CA LYS A 618 -18.29 -0.51 -32.86
C LYS A 618 -18.21 0.26 -34.17
N ARG A 619 -17.09 0.92 -34.45
CA ARG A 619 -16.79 1.59 -35.74
C ARG A 619 -16.12 0.66 -36.76
N ASN A 620 -16.04 -0.65 -36.50
CA ASN A 620 -15.34 -1.65 -37.32
C ASN A 620 -13.83 -1.37 -37.51
N GLN A 621 -13.21 -0.66 -36.57
CA GLN A 621 -11.78 -0.32 -36.58
C GLN A 621 -10.99 -1.34 -35.75
N ASN A 622 -11.05 -2.62 -36.13
CA ASN A 622 -10.50 -3.73 -35.33
C ASN A 622 -9.01 -3.55 -35.01
N GLN A 623 -8.20 -3.03 -35.92
CA GLN A 623 -6.78 -2.79 -35.67
C GLN A 623 -6.53 -1.75 -34.55
N ALA A 624 -7.32 -0.67 -34.53
CA ALA A 624 -7.24 0.32 -33.46
C ALA A 624 -7.74 -0.26 -32.14
N ALA A 625 -8.81 -1.07 -32.18
CA ALA A 625 -9.34 -1.75 -31.01
C ALA A 625 -8.29 -2.67 -30.35
N ILE A 626 -7.55 -3.45 -31.14
CA ILE A 626 -6.45 -4.31 -30.64
C ILE A 626 -5.39 -3.50 -29.90
N LYS A 627 -5.01 -2.33 -30.43
CA LYS A 627 -4.04 -1.45 -29.78
C LYS A 627 -4.55 -1.00 -28.41
N PHE A 628 -5.77 -0.47 -28.36
CA PHE A 628 -6.36 0.00 -27.11
C PHE A 628 -6.52 -1.13 -26.08
N PHE A 629 -7.05 -2.29 -26.47
CA PHE A 629 -7.14 -3.42 -25.53
C PHE A 629 -5.77 -3.93 -25.08
N SER A 630 -4.74 -3.85 -25.91
CA SER A 630 -3.37 -4.16 -25.50
C SER A 630 -2.82 -3.15 -24.48
N ASP A 631 -3.08 -1.86 -24.67
CA ASP A 631 -2.70 -0.82 -23.71
C ASP A 631 -3.47 -0.98 -22.38
N ALA A 632 -4.73 -1.43 -22.42
CA ALA A 632 -5.49 -1.78 -21.22
C ALA A 632 -4.91 -2.98 -20.45
N VAL A 633 -4.44 -4.02 -21.16
CA VAL A 633 -3.76 -5.16 -20.53
C VAL A 633 -2.43 -4.72 -19.91
N LYS A 634 -1.67 -3.85 -20.57
CA LYS A 634 -0.41 -3.28 -20.03
C LYS A 634 -0.63 -2.37 -18.81
N ALA A 635 -1.80 -1.77 -18.67
CA ALA A 635 -2.13 -0.96 -17.50
C ALA A 635 -2.13 -1.80 -16.21
N ASP A 636 -2.45 -3.10 -16.34
CA ASP A 636 -2.42 -4.09 -15.27
C ASP A 636 -3.11 -3.61 -14.00
N ALA A 637 -4.40 -3.31 -14.14
CA ALA A 637 -5.28 -2.92 -13.06
C ALA A 637 -5.96 -4.15 -12.45
N GLU A 638 -7.21 -4.04 -11.98
CA GLU A 638 -7.89 -5.18 -11.36
C GLU A 638 -8.31 -6.28 -12.34
N TYR A 639 -8.47 -7.50 -11.81
CA TYR A 639 -8.88 -8.73 -12.50
C TYR A 639 -9.97 -8.53 -13.56
N GLY A 640 -11.05 -7.82 -13.22
CA GLY A 640 -12.18 -7.61 -14.12
C GLY A 640 -11.82 -6.82 -15.38
N SER A 641 -10.99 -5.78 -15.24
CA SER A 641 -10.52 -4.99 -16.39
C SER A 641 -9.58 -5.80 -17.27
N ASN A 642 -8.67 -6.58 -16.66
CA ASN A 642 -7.70 -7.41 -17.37
C ASN A 642 -8.42 -8.52 -18.18
N LEU A 643 -9.36 -9.23 -17.55
CA LEU A 643 -10.18 -10.26 -18.20
C LEU A 643 -10.98 -9.68 -19.37
N LEU A 644 -11.65 -8.54 -19.18
CA LEU A 644 -12.44 -7.90 -20.23
C LEU A 644 -11.57 -7.45 -21.40
N ALA A 645 -10.44 -6.77 -21.12
CA ALA A 645 -9.51 -6.31 -22.14
C ALA A 645 -8.96 -7.47 -22.97
N ARG A 646 -8.54 -8.57 -22.35
CA ARG A 646 -8.05 -9.77 -23.06
C ARG A 646 -9.13 -10.40 -23.94
N ASN A 647 -10.34 -10.58 -23.41
CA ASN A 647 -11.45 -11.15 -24.17
C ASN A 647 -11.82 -10.28 -25.38
N ASN A 648 -11.88 -8.96 -25.20
CA ASN A 648 -12.20 -8.04 -26.29
C ASN A 648 -11.05 -7.92 -27.30
N ARG A 649 -9.80 -7.98 -26.85
CA ARG A 649 -8.63 -8.06 -27.74
C ARG A 649 -8.70 -9.27 -28.65
N LEU A 650 -8.94 -10.46 -28.09
CA LEU A 650 -9.04 -11.70 -28.87
C LEU A 650 -10.13 -11.61 -29.94
N LYS A 651 -11.31 -11.07 -29.59
CA LYS A 651 -12.39 -10.83 -30.57
C LYS A 651 -11.96 -9.89 -31.69
N ALA A 652 -11.27 -8.81 -31.36
CA ALA A 652 -10.77 -7.84 -32.34
C ALA A 652 -9.67 -8.45 -33.24
N GLU A 653 -8.75 -9.25 -32.68
CA GLU A 653 -7.71 -9.98 -33.43
C GLU A 653 -8.33 -10.97 -34.43
N ILE A 654 -9.37 -11.72 -34.02
CA ILE A 654 -10.13 -12.60 -34.91
C ILE A 654 -10.81 -11.79 -36.02
N GLY A 655 -11.49 -10.70 -35.66
CA GLY A 655 -12.18 -9.82 -36.61
C GLY A 655 -11.25 -9.10 -37.59
N ALA A 656 -9.96 -8.92 -37.24
CA ALA A 656 -8.93 -8.35 -38.11
C ALA A 656 -8.09 -9.41 -38.84
N ASN A 657 -8.32 -10.71 -38.58
CA ASN A 657 -7.45 -11.81 -39.02
C ASN A 657 -5.96 -11.57 -38.66
N SER A 658 -5.72 -11.07 -37.45
CA SER A 658 -4.40 -10.63 -36.96
C SER A 658 -3.97 -11.37 -35.70
N ILE A 659 -4.33 -12.66 -35.60
CA ILE A 659 -4.00 -13.49 -34.43
C ILE A 659 -2.46 -13.67 -34.38
N PRO A 660 -1.81 -13.42 -33.22
CA PRO A 660 -0.37 -13.61 -33.08
C PRO A 660 0.07 -15.05 -33.38
N ALA A 661 1.33 -15.20 -33.81
CA ALA A 661 1.91 -16.52 -34.04
C ALA A 661 1.94 -17.38 -32.76
N ILE A 662 1.68 -18.67 -32.92
CA ILE A 662 1.70 -19.65 -31.82
C ILE A 662 3.15 -19.95 -31.42
N ASP A 663 3.47 -19.76 -30.14
CA ASP A 663 4.75 -20.21 -29.58
C ASP A 663 4.77 -21.74 -29.41
N ASN A 664 5.65 -22.41 -30.15
CA ASN A 664 5.70 -23.88 -30.21
C ASN A 664 6.19 -24.50 -28.89
N GLU A 665 7.03 -23.79 -28.14
CA GLU A 665 7.53 -24.27 -26.86
C GLU A 665 6.42 -24.29 -25.81
N THR A 666 5.66 -23.19 -25.70
CA THR A 666 4.46 -23.09 -24.87
C THR A 666 3.43 -24.16 -25.27
N LYS A 667 3.19 -24.35 -26.57
CA LYS A 667 2.28 -25.41 -27.06
C LYS A 667 2.73 -26.81 -26.60
N THR A 668 4.04 -27.08 -26.66
CA THR A 668 4.62 -28.35 -26.21
C THR A 668 4.47 -28.52 -24.69
N PHE A 669 4.72 -27.47 -23.92
CA PHE A 669 4.50 -27.46 -22.48
C PHE A 669 3.04 -27.79 -22.14
N LEU A 670 2.07 -27.13 -22.77
CA LEU A 670 0.64 -27.37 -22.51
C LEU A 670 0.24 -28.81 -22.79
N ALA A 671 0.72 -29.41 -23.88
CA ALA A 671 0.45 -30.82 -24.18
C ALA A 671 1.03 -31.77 -23.13
N ASN A 672 2.19 -31.45 -22.56
CA ASN A 672 2.78 -32.24 -21.46
C ASN A 672 2.04 -32.01 -20.15
N PHE A 673 1.56 -30.79 -19.91
CA PHE A 673 0.76 -30.46 -18.74
C PHE A 673 -0.59 -31.18 -18.74
N ASP A 674 -1.29 -31.19 -19.87
CA ASP A 674 -2.54 -31.94 -20.05
C ASP A 674 -2.32 -33.44 -19.78
N LYS A 675 -1.24 -34.03 -20.31
CA LYS A 675 -0.88 -35.42 -20.01
C LYS A 675 -0.66 -35.66 -18.53
N ALA A 676 0.07 -34.77 -17.85
CA ALA A 676 0.32 -34.87 -16.42
C ALA A 676 -0.98 -34.79 -15.61
N ILE A 677 -1.92 -33.92 -15.98
CA ILE A 677 -3.25 -33.81 -15.36
C ILE A 677 -4.02 -35.13 -15.47
N LEU A 678 -4.01 -35.76 -16.65
CA LEU A 678 -4.76 -36.99 -16.92
C LEU A 678 -4.23 -38.23 -16.19
N THR A 679 -3.02 -38.17 -15.63
CA THR A 679 -2.52 -39.22 -14.72
C THR A 679 -3.28 -39.28 -13.41
N LYS A 680 -3.97 -38.19 -13.04
CA LYS A 680 -4.65 -38.00 -11.73
C LYS A 680 -3.70 -38.13 -10.54
N ARG A 681 -2.39 -37.94 -10.75
CA ARG A 681 -1.38 -37.97 -9.68
C ARG A 681 -0.85 -36.57 -9.45
N LYS A 682 -0.98 -36.10 -8.20
CA LYS A 682 -0.48 -34.78 -7.79
C LYS A 682 1.01 -34.59 -8.11
N ALA A 683 1.82 -35.62 -7.84
CA ALA A 683 3.25 -35.58 -8.10
C ALA A 683 3.59 -35.33 -9.58
N ASP A 684 2.84 -35.92 -10.52
CA ASP A 684 3.06 -35.74 -11.95
C ASP A 684 2.74 -34.32 -12.40
N ILE A 685 1.63 -33.75 -11.90
CA ILE A 685 1.28 -32.33 -12.14
C ILE A 685 2.35 -31.41 -11.55
N GLU A 686 2.80 -31.67 -10.33
CA GLU A 686 3.84 -30.88 -9.66
C GLU A 686 5.20 -30.96 -10.39
N THR A 687 5.47 -31.99 -11.20
CA THR A 687 6.66 -31.99 -12.07
C THR A 687 6.61 -30.91 -13.14
N GLN A 688 5.43 -30.41 -13.52
CA GLN A 688 5.24 -29.37 -14.54
C GLN A 688 5.09 -27.96 -13.93
N VAL A 689 5.02 -27.87 -12.61
CA VAL A 689 4.81 -26.64 -11.85
C VAL A 689 6.13 -26.21 -11.22
N LEU A 690 6.33 -24.90 -11.07
CA LEU A 690 7.50 -24.37 -10.40
C LEU A 690 7.48 -24.77 -8.89
N PRO A 691 8.59 -25.27 -8.31
CA PRO A 691 8.59 -25.74 -6.93
C PRO A 691 8.07 -24.70 -5.93
N GLY A 692 7.04 -25.08 -5.17
CA GLY A 692 6.41 -24.20 -4.17
C GLY A 692 5.28 -23.34 -4.67
N GLU A 693 4.95 -23.43 -5.95
CA GLU A 693 3.76 -22.81 -6.54
C GLU A 693 2.61 -23.81 -6.62
N LEU A 694 1.38 -23.29 -6.69
CA LEU A 694 0.18 -23.98 -7.19
C LEU A 694 -0.15 -25.37 -6.59
N SER A 695 0.37 -25.73 -5.41
CA SER A 695 0.11 -27.06 -4.82
C SER A 695 -1.39 -27.27 -4.50
N LYS A 696 -2.12 -26.21 -4.15
CA LYS A 696 -3.59 -26.23 -3.98
C LYS A 696 -4.33 -26.42 -5.30
N PHE A 697 -3.83 -25.80 -6.37
CA PHE A 697 -4.41 -25.94 -7.72
C PHE A 697 -4.21 -27.37 -8.24
N ALA A 698 -3.00 -27.92 -8.12
CA ALA A 698 -2.71 -29.31 -8.47
C ALA A 698 -3.58 -30.29 -7.67
N LEU A 699 -3.75 -30.06 -6.35
CA LEU A 699 -4.65 -30.85 -5.52
C LEU A 699 -6.10 -30.74 -6.00
N GLY A 700 -6.59 -29.54 -6.31
CA GLY A 700 -7.94 -29.30 -6.81
C GLY A 700 -8.24 -30.01 -8.12
N ILE A 701 -7.27 -30.09 -9.04
CA ILE A 701 -7.39 -30.87 -10.27
C ILE A 701 -7.54 -32.35 -9.94
N VAL A 702 -6.65 -32.90 -9.10
CA VAL A 702 -6.65 -34.33 -8.75
C VAL A 702 -7.96 -34.72 -8.05
N THR A 703 -8.45 -33.91 -7.11
CA THR A 703 -9.72 -34.18 -6.42
C THR A 703 -10.91 -34.12 -7.37
N GLY A 704 -10.84 -33.29 -8.41
CA GLY A 704 -11.83 -33.26 -9.50
C GLY A 704 -11.86 -34.52 -10.37
N SER A 705 -10.82 -35.36 -10.34
CA SER A 705 -10.72 -36.61 -11.12
C SER A 705 -11.01 -36.41 -12.62
N PRO A 706 -10.15 -35.69 -13.36
CA PRO A 706 -10.38 -35.36 -14.76
C PRO A 706 -10.48 -36.60 -15.65
N GLU A 707 -11.57 -36.72 -16.41
CA GLU A 707 -11.77 -37.71 -17.48
C GLU A 707 -11.17 -37.24 -18.80
N SER A 708 -11.27 -35.94 -19.10
CA SER A 708 -10.60 -35.29 -20.23
C SER A 708 -10.12 -33.90 -19.82
N TRP A 709 -9.02 -33.45 -20.44
CA TRP A 709 -8.47 -32.11 -20.28
C TRP A 709 -7.73 -31.73 -21.55
N GLU A 710 -8.25 -30.75 -22.27
CA GLU A 710 -7.70 -30.28 -23.54
C GLU A 710 -7.44 -28.78 -23.47
N THR A 711 -6.17 -28.40 -23.55
CA THR A 711 -5.75 -27.00 -23.55
C THR A 711 -5.34 -26.55 -24.96
N ARG A 712 -6.02 -25.54 -25.49
CA ARG A 712 -5.70 -24.86 -26.75
C ARG A 712 -5.04 -23.51 -26.48
N LEU A 713 -3.82 -23.34 -26.99
CA LEU A 713 -3.14 -22.05 -26.97
C LEU A 713 -3.83 -21.04 -27.90
N LEU A 714 -4.16 -19.87 -27.37
CA LEU A 714 -4.78 -18.76 -28.11
C LEU A 714 -3.73 -17.72 -28.51
N ARG A 715 -2.89 -17.31 -27.56
CA ARG A 715 -1.77 -16.37 -27.78
C ARG A 715 -0.73 -16.49 -26.68
N THR A 716 0.48 -16.02 -26.97
CA THR A 716 1.54 -15.84 -25.99
C THR A 716 2.05 -14.41 -25.98
N GLU A 717 2.54 -13.98 -24.82
CA GLU A 717 3.19 -12.69 -24.63
C GLU A 717 4.46 -12.89 -23.80
N GLN A 718 5.60 -12.52 -24.37
CA GLN A 718 6.86 -12.48 -23.62
C GLN A 718 6.83 -11.28 -22.68
N ILE A 719 6.97 -11.52 -21.37
CA ILE A 719 6.94 -10.45 -20.37
C ILE A 719 8.35 -9.93 -20.10
N ASP A 720 9.28 -10.84 -19.86
CA ASP A 720 10.71 -10.58 -19.67
C ASP A 720 11.51 -11.79 -20.21
N ALA A 721 12.84 -11.83 -20.04
CA ALA A 721 13.65 -12.93 -20.57
C ALA A 721 13.28 -14.33 -20.05
N ASN A 722 12.64 -14.43 -18.88
CA ASN A 722 12.33 -15.69 -18.21
C ASN A 722 10.83 -16.02 -18.21
N HIS A 723 9.94 -15.07 -18.49
CA HIS A 723 8.50 -15.29 -18.32
C HIS A 723 7.69 -15.10 -19.59
N ILE A 724 6.80 -16.05 -19.84
CA ILE A 724 5.80 -16.03 -20.91
C ILE A 724 4.42 -16.12 -20.28
N VAL A 725 3.51 -15.25 -20.71
CA VAL A 725 2.09 -15.35 -20.41
C VAL A 725 1.40 -16.03 -21.58
N ALA A 726 0.70 -17.13 -21.31
CA ALA A 726 -0.06 -17.91 -22.27
C ALA A 726 -1.56 -17.76 -21.99
N GLU A 727 -2.29 -17.19 -22.94
CA GLU A 727 -3.76 -17.22 -22.94
C GLU A 727 -4.22 -18.51 -23.60
N VAL A 728 -5.03 -19.28 -22.89
CA VAL A 728 -5.48 -20.59 -23.33
C VAL A 728 -6.99 -20.71 -23.25
N SER A 729 -7.56 -21.56 -24.10
CA SER A 729 -8.91 -22.10 -23.93
C SER A 729 -8.80 -23.53 -23.45
N ILE A 730 -9.62 -23.91 -22.48
CA ILE A 730 -9.62 -25.24 -21.87
C ILE A 730 -11.00 -25.85 -22.04
N ASN A 731 -11.04 -27.11 -22.49
CA ASN A 731 -12.20 -27.98 -22.40
C ASN A 731 -11.85 -29.12 -21.44
N ALA A 732 -12.59 -29.25 -20.35
CA ALA A 732 -12.31 -30.24 -19.31
C ALA A 732 -13.58 -30.97 -18.90
N LYS A 733 -13.49 -32.29 -18.74
CA LYS A 733 -14.56 -33.10 -18.17
C LYS A 733 -14.06 -33.72 -16.88
N LEU A 734 -14.71 -33.40 -15.77
CA LEU A 734 -14.42 -33.97 -14.45
C LEU A 734 -15.40 -35.11 -14.15
N LEU A 735 -14.97 -36.10 -13.36
CA LEU A 735 -15.81 -37.25 -13.00
C LEU A 735 -17.14 -36.77 -12.38
N GLY A 736 -18.26 -37.22 -12.97
CA GLY A 736 -19.60 -36.88 -12.48
C GLY A 736 -20.02 -35.42 -12.70
N ARG A 737 -19.31 -34.67 -13.55
CA ARG A 737 -19.69 -33.30 -13.95
C ARG A 737 -19.89 -33.20 -15.46
N GLU A 738 -20.64 -32.18 -15.87
CA GLU A 738 -20.74 -31.79 -17.28
C GLU A 738 -19.39 -31.27 -17.79
N THR A 739 -19.20 -31.31 -19.11
CA THR A 739 -18.01 -30.72 -19.74
C THR A 739 -18.01 -29.21 -19.50
N GLN A 740 -16.92 -28.72 -18.94
CA GLN A 740 -16.69 -27.31 -18.66
C GLN A 740 -15.74 -26.73 -19.71
N SER A 741 -16.00 -25.48 -20.09
CA SER A 741 -15.22 -24.79 -21.11
C SER A 741 -14.96 -23.34 -20.69
N GLY A 742 -13.78 -22.82 -21.00
CA GLY A 742 -13.47 -21.42 -20.70
C GLY A 742 -12.06 -21.02 -21.08
N THR A 743 -11.65 -19.84 -20.60
CA THR A 743 -10.30 -19.32 -20.81
C THR A 743 -9.50 -19.32 -19.51
N ALA A 744 -8.18 -19.44 -19.64
CA ALA A 744 -7.25 -19.28 -18.53
C ALA A 744 -6.02 -18.49 -18.97
N LEU A 745 -5.33 -17.89 -18.00
CA LEU A 745 -4.08 -17.17 -18.18
C LEU A 745 -3.00 -17.86 -17.37
N TYR A 746 -2.03 -18.47 -18.05
CA TYR A 746 -0.91 -19.16 -17.43
C TYR A 746 0.35 -18.32 -17.55
N THR A 747 1.01 -18.04 -16.43
CA THR A 747 2.38 -17.51 -16.44
C THR A 747 3.36 -18.68 -16.34
N LEU A 748 4.22 -18.81 -17.34
CA LEU A 748 5.24 -19.83 -17.47
C LEU A 748 6.63 -19.24 -17.21
N GLU A 749 7.44 -19.91 -16.39
CA GLU A 749 8.83 -19.56 -16.15
C GLU A 749 9.77 -20.48 -16.93
N ARG A 750 10.77 -19.90 -17.58
CA ARG A 750 11.88 -20.60 -18.24
C ARG A 750 12.89 -21.06 -17.19
N THR A 751 13.03 -22.37 -17.05
CA THR A 751 14.03 -22.99 -16.19
C THR A 751 15.10 -23.68 -17.03
N GLN A 752 16.20 -24.13 -16.41
CA GLN A 752 17.20 -24.98 -17.09
C GLN A 752 16.60 -26.27 -17.65
N ASN A 753 15.46 -26.74 -17.10
CA ASN A 753 14.77 -27.96 -17.48
C ASN A 753 13.52 -27.69 -18.35
N GLY A 754 13.45 -26.53 -19.01
CA GLY A 754 12.30 -26.11 -19.83
C GLY A 754 11.28 -25.28 -19.06
N LEU A 755 10.12 -25.03 -19.69
CA LEU A 755 9.03 -24.26 -19.10
C LEU A 755 8.39 -24.98 -17.91
N LYS A 756 8.06 -24.20 -16.88
CA LYS A 756 7.24 -24.62 -15.74
C LYS A 756 6.09 -23.63 -15.53
N LEU A 757 4.94 -24.11 -15.09
CA LEU A 757 3.83 -23.26 -14.68
C LEU A 757 4.18 -22.56 -13.35
N ALA A 758 4.28 -21.24 -13.39
CA ALA A 758 4.61 -20.41 -12.22
C ALA A 758 3.35 -19.81 -11.58
N ALA A 759 2.36 -19.41 -12.38
CA ALA A 759 1.08 -18.90 -11.88
C ALA A 759 -0.09 -19.21 -12.82
N VAL A 760 -1.30 -19.20 -12.24
CA VAL A 760 -2.58 -19.19 -12.96
C VAL A 760 -3.27 -17.90 -12.58
N ASP A 761 -3.13 -16.88 -13.42
CA ASP A 761 -3.53 -15.51 -13.11
C ASP A 761 -5.02 -15.27 -13.35
N LEU A 762 -5.61 -15.99 -14.31
CA LEU A 762 -7.05 -16.01 -14.62
C LEU A 762 -7.49 -17.46 -14.87
N PHE A 763 -8.67 -17.85 -14.39
CA PHE A 763 -9.24 -19.17 -14.64
C PHE A 763 -10.77 -19.10 -14.70
N GLU A 764 -11.33 -19.05 -15.90
CA GLU A 764 -12.77 -18.89 -16.18
C GLU A 764 -13.39 -20.14 -16.83
N VAL A 765 -12.89 -21.33 -16.47
CA VAL A 765 -13.46 -22.61 -16.91
C VAL A 765 -14.61 -23.00 -15.99
N ARG A 766 -15.84 -23.04 -16.51
CA ARG A 766 -17.05 -23.28 -15.71
C ARG A 766 -18.00 -24.26 -16.39
#